data_AF-A0A818HDS8-F1
#
_entry.id   AF-A0A818HDS8-F1
#
_cell.length_a   1.000
_cell.length_b   1.000
_cell.length_c   1.000
_cell.angle_alpha   90.00
_cell.angle_beta   90.00
_cell.angle_gamma   90.00
#
_symmetry.space_group_name_H-M   'P 1'
#
loop_
_entity.id
_entity.type
_entity.pdbx_description
1 polymer ?
#
loop_
_entity_poly.entity_id
_entity_poly.type
_entity_poly.pdbx_seq_one_letter_code
_entity_poly.pdbx_strand_id
1 'polypeptide(L)'
;MDKYPPKKSIKDNCDLLPSFTERSVWMRTNARINYEYGQLSRYYEKIFYSTMMEFNILPPNIVIRTSDYIQEIIEFIEKSIQTGDAYEFNSMVYSKECEDLKCDIHSGGCGDLHASSKNYCGNKSWVNYELGDGATGEHESTKFSNEFMKTLKKHEEYPRLMRFFCLLNLLLDDNQIEKVMYYDKIIFEFFSTVRNLTLDSSSFVIVCSVEDDVKFIFHDGSVFDVNVNESKIIVNTDGKKYTSKENVIVYVNKVGPYSNPQETYHYYSLPVCRPSKIVSKDLTLGEVLSGDRMAHSLYEIQFNEDVTNKQLCSLTLNYEEINSLRLAIEEFYYFEFVVEDIPIRGFVGQVEETNLFPHKHHIYVYTHHHFDFHVNDNQIVYVNISTKEHPPTSIDDDSATSLKLEYTYSAKWHKTETSYKDRAKYIANTGFFPETLEIHWLSVINSMVLVFLLIGFVVIILSRILKHDLNRMSDEDDDGSPEEENGWKIIHTDVFRFPINRELFCSILGVGSQFLSIFTGILVFAVCGMFTVHRHGSLMASGVILYAFTSCIAGYMSGRMYRQLQGEHWTWNIILTANLFTVPFFVIWCIINTFAWAHGTTQALPYTTVLILAFMWLLVGFPLTVLGGIFGKNWSGNFDAPCRTKNISREIPQVAWYRTSVARMLIGGFLPFSAISVELYYIFSTFWGREHYMLYGILTIVFIILLSVTACISIALTYFQLAAEDYRWWWQSIITSGSTGLFVFLYAVFFYFNRSKMRGTLQTLQFFGYTSVVCYVFFLMLGTVGFFSSLRFIRYIYVNIKMD
;
A
#
# COMPACT_ATOMS: atom_id res chain seq x y z
N MET A 1 24.59 64.48 -14.41
CA MET A 1 25.76 64.82 -13.57
C MET A 1 26.19 63.51 -12.93
N ASP A 2 27.02 62.70 -13.61
CA ASP A 2 28.48 62.89 -13.80
C ASP A 2 29.24 62.72 -12.47
N LYS A 3 30.33 61.94 -12.31
CA LYS A 3 31.09 61.02 -13.20
C LYS A 3 32.03 60.14 -12.32
N TYR A 4 32.33 58.91 -12.78
CA TYR A 4 33.47 57.99 -12.52
C TYR A 4 34.82 58.54 -11.92
N PRO A 5 35.87 57.72 -11.59
CA PRO A 5 36.03 56.38 -10.96
C PRO A 5 37.16 56.43 -9.84
N PRO A 6 38.28 55.64 -9.74
CA PRO A 6 38.60 54.18 -9.92
C PRO A 6 39.51 53.48 -8.83
N LYS A 7 39.64 52.13 -8.92
CA LYS A 7 40.87 51.27 -8.77
C LYS A 7 41.51 50.85 -7.39
N LYS A 8 41.87 49.54 -7.38
CA LYS A 8 43.10 48.82 -6.88
C LYS A 8 43.22 48.19 -5.47
N SER A 9 43.14 46.84 -5.48
CA SER A 9 44.11 45.83 -4.97
C SER A 9 44.88 45.99 -3.63
N ILE A 10 44.68 45.01 -2.73
CA ILE A 10 45.69 44.11 -2.10
C ILE A 10 46.97 44.77 -1.52
N LYS A 11 47.12 44.76 -0.17
CA LYS A 11 48.09 43.96 0.65
C LYS A 11 48.46 44.62 2.00
N ASP A 12 48.94 43.77 2.92
CA ASP A 12 49.82 44.03 4.08
C ASP A 12 49.32 44.94 5.23
N ASN A 13 48.83 44.32 6.32
CA ASN A 13 49.69 44.05 7.50
C ASN A 13 48.91 43.33 8.64
N CYS A 14 49.35 42.12 8.97
CA CYS A 14 49.23 41.61 10.34
C CYS A 14 50.38 42.20 11.16
N ASP A 15 50.11 42.60 12.41
CA ASP A 15 50.93 42.31 13.60
C ASP A 15 50.57 43.27 14.75
N LEU A 16 49.93 42.73 15.79
CA LEU A 16 49.95 43.25 17.16
C LEU A 16 49.63 42.09 18.14
N LEU A 17 50.70 41.47 18.66
CA LEU A 17 50.74 40.55 19.81
C LEU A 17 50.23 41.25 21.10
N PRO A 18 49.77 40.54 22.17
CA PRO A 18 50.55 39.47 22.80
C PRO A 18 49.82 38.26 23.44
N SER A 19 50.71 37.35 23.84
CA SER A 19 50.64 36.00 24.40
C SER A 19 49.98 35.74 25.78
N PHE A 20 49.88 34.43 26.06
CA PHE A 20 49.98 33.70 27.34
C PHE A 20 48.71 33.06 27.99
N THR A 21 48.80 31.71 28.10
CA THR A 21 48.18 30.79 29.09
C THR A 21 46.65 30.71 29.27
N GLU A 22 46.06 29.62 28.77
CA GLU A 22 45.38 28.58 29.59
C GLU A 22 45.03 27.31 28.77
N ARG A 23 45.93 26.32 28.69
CA ARG A 23 45.63 24.96 28.17
C ARG A 23 45.78 23.92 29.29
N SER A 24 44.76 23.80 30.14
CA SER A 24 44.66 22.71 31.13
C SER A 24 43.22 22.36 31.59
N VAL A 25 42.21 23.11 31.17
CA VAL A 25 40.80 22.90 31.57
C VAL A 25 40.04 22.00 30.59
N TRP A 26 40.28 22.12 29.28
CA TRP A 26 39.51 21.42 28.23
C TRP A 26 39.73 19.89 28.13
N MET A 27 40.81 19.34 28.69
CA MET A 27 41.05 17.88 28.63
C MET A 27 40.24 17.06 29.65
N ARG A 28 39.54 17.69 30.61
CA ARG A 28 38.80 16.95 31.66
C ARG A 28 37.34 16.61 31.33
N THR A 29 36.74 17.23 30.31
CA THR A 29 35.34 17.00 29.91
C THR A 29 35.17 15.86 28.90
N ASN A 30 36.02 15.76 27.87
CA ASN A 30 35.90 14.71 26.83
C ASN A 30 36.15 13.29 27.36
N ALA A 31 36.83 13.13 28.50
CA ALA A 31 37.09 11.82 29.11
C ALA A 31 35.81 11.11 29.61
N ARG A 32 34.71 11.83 29.88
CA ARG A 32 33.42 11.20 30.24
C ARG A 32 32.64 10.73 29.01
N ILE A 33 32.60 11.54 27.95
CA ILE A 33 31.78 11.26 26.75
C ILE A 33 32.33 10.04 25.99
N ASN A 34 33.65 9.96 25.81
CA ASN A 34 34.27 8.78 25.19
C ASN A 34 34.13 7.49 26.02
N TYR A 35 33.87 7.60 27.33
CA TYR A 35 33.71 6.43 28.20
C TYR A 35 32.38 5.70 27.95
N GLU A 36 31.30 6.42 27.67
CA GLU A 36 29.98 5.83 27.38
C GLU A 36 29.91 5.21 25.98
N TYR A 37 30.34 5.92 24.93
CA TYR A 37 30.37 5.37 23.56
C TYR A 37 31.34 4.18 23.42
N GLY A 38 32.49 4.22 24.10
CA GLY A 38 33.44 3.10 24.13
C GLY A 38 32.86 1.84 24.81
N GLN A 39 32.01 2.00 25.82
CA GLN A 39 31.30 0.87 26.44
C GLN A 39 30.23 0.29 25.52
N LEU A 40 29.44 1.14 24.86
CA LEU A 40 28.40 0.71 23.92
C LEU A 40 28.99 -0.05 22.72
N SER A 41 30.07 0.47 22.13
CA SER A 41 30.79 -0.18 21.03
C SER A 41 31.33 -1.56 21.45
N ARG A 42 32.01 -1.65 22.61
CA ARG A 42 32.52 -2.92 23.14
C ARG A 42 31.43 -3.93 23.52
N TYR A 43 30.25 -3.46 23.92
CA TYR A 43 29.10 -4.32 24.19
C TYR A 43 28.63 -5.03 22.90
N TYR A 44 28.44 -4.28 21.82
CA TYR A 44 28.06 -4.86 20.52
C TYR A 44 29.19 -5.66 19.86
N GLU A 45 30.45 -5.25 19.98
CA GLU A 45 31.63 -6.01 19.52
C GLU A 45 31.66 -7.41 20.18
N LYS A 46 31.41 -7.48 21.50
CA LYS A 46 31.35 -8.74 22.24
C LYS A 46 30.18 -9.62 21.80
N ILE A 47 29.00 -9.05 21.58
CA ILE A 47 27.83 -9.80 21.08
C ILE A 47 28.15 -10.37 19.70
N PHE A 48 28.63 -9.53 18.77
CA PHE A 48 28.99 -9.93 17.41
C PHE A 48 29.94 -11.14 17.40
N TYR A 49 31.05 -11.08 18.15
CA TYR A 49 31.98 -12.23 18.19
C TYR A 49 31.40 -13.46 18.88
N SER A 50 30.54 -13.32 19.90
CA SER A 50 29.85 -14.48 20.49
C SER A 50 28.90 -15.16 19.49
N THR A 51 28.13 -14.38 18.73
CA THR A 51 27.25 -14.89 17.66
C THR A 51 28.05 -15.55 16.53
N MET A 52 29.20 -14.98 16.13
CA MET A 52 30.07 -15.60 15.12
C MET A 52 30.65 -16.94 15.59
N MET A 53 30.98 -17.09 16.88
CA MET A 53 31.38 -18.38 17.45
C MET A 53 30.24 -19.40 17.49
N GLU A 54 29.00 -18.97 17.77
CA GLU A 54 27.81 -19.85 17.68
C GLU A 54 27.57 -20.37 16.26
N PHE A 55 27.87 -19.54 15.24
CA PHE A 55 27.88 -19.95 13.82
C PHE A 55 29.16 -20.70 13.39
N ASN A 56 30.05 -21.04 14.34
CA ASN A 56 31.29 -21.78 14.12
C ASN A 56 32.26 -21.09 13.14
N ILE A 57 32.23 -19.75 13.10
CA ILE A 57 33.10 -18.91 12.28
C ILE A 57 34.38 -18.61 13.08
N LEU A 58 35.54 -18.83 12.45
CA LEU A 58 36.84 -18.57 13.08
C LEU A 58 37.05 -17.07 13.32
N PRO A 59 37.60 -16.66 14.47
CA PRO A 59 37.92 -15.25 14.72
C PRO A 59 39.05 -14.78 13.80
N PRO A 60 39.05 -13.50 13.38
CA PRO A 60 40.11 -12.94 12.54
C PRO A 60 41.44 -12.87 13.30
N ASN A 61 42.56 -13.01 12.58
CA ASN A 61 43.91 -12.95 13.15
C ASN A 61 44.24 -11.61 13.82
N ILE A 62 43.62 -10.51 13.36
CA ILE A 62 43.79 -9.15 13.88
C ILE A 62 42.41 -8.47 13.86
N VAL A 63 42.06 -7.80 14.96
CA VAL A 63 40.89 -6.92 15.04
C VAL A 63 41.39 -5.48 15.08
N ILE A 64 41.16 -4.74 14.00
CA ILE A 64 41.46 -3.30 13.90
C ILE A 64 40.20 -2.49 14.25
N ARG A 65 40.36 -1.39 14.98
CA ARG A 65 39.28 -0.43 15.23
C ARG A 65 39.71 0.94 14.71
N THR A 66 38.81 1.65 14.03
CA THR A 66 39.08 3.00 13.53
C THR A 66 39.49 3.98 14.64
N SER A 67 38.98 3.78 15.86
CA SER A 67 39.37 4.53 17.07
C SER A 67 40.85 4.43 17.42
N ASP A 68 41.48 3.32 17.06
CA ASP A 68 42.83 2.97 17.46
C ASP A 68 43.87 3.51 16.44
N TYR A 69 43.40 4.02 15.29
CA TYR A 69 44.21 4.53 14.16
C TYR A 69 43.86 5.97 13.73
N ILE A 70 43.19 6.76 14.60
CA ILE A 70 42.76 8.12 14.26
C ILE A 70 43.94 9.02 13.88
N GLN A 71 45.10 8.85 14.53
CA GLN A 71 46.27 9.68 14.30
C GLN A 71 46.85 9.44 12.89
N GLU A 72 46.95 8.17 12.49
CA GLU A 72 47.42 7.74 11.17
C GLU A 72 46.45 8.15 10.05
N ILE A 73 45.14 8.18 10.34
CA ILE A 73 44.11 8.70 9.41
C ILE A 73 44.28 10.21 9.22
N ILE A 74 44.54 10.98 10.29
CA ILE A 74 44.80 12.42 10.19
C ILE A 74 46.10 12.69 9.39
N GLU A 75 47.18 11.98 9.69
CA GLU A 75 48.45 12.11 8.93
C GLU A 75 48.28 11.76 7.44
N PHE A 76 47.43 10.78 7.11
CA PHE A 76 47.07 10.46 5.73
C PHE A 76 46.29 11.61 5.06
N ILE A 77 45.29 12.17 5.75
CA ILE A 77 44.47 13.29 5.25
C ILE A 77 45.33 14.54 5.03
N GLU A 78 46.18 14.92 5.99
CA GLU A 78 47.12 16.04 5.86
C GLU A 78 48.05 15.85 4.65
N LYS A 79 48.54 14.62 4.43
CA LYS A 79 49.37 14.28 3.28
C LYS A 79 48.62 14.38 1.96
N SER A 80 47.35 13.94 1.89
CA SER A 80 46.51 14.08 0.70
C SER A 80 46.18 15.54 0.35
N ILE A 81 46.05 16.42 1.35
CA ILE A 81 45.94 17.87 1.12
C ILE A 81 47.27 18.42 0.56
N GLN A 82 48.42 17.98 1.11
CA GLN A 82 49.74 18.41 0.64
C GLN A 82 50.08 17.94 -0.77
N THR A 83 49.64 16.75 -1.19
CA THR A 83 49.80 16.26 -2.57
C THR A 83 48.81 16.89 -3.55
N GLY A 84 47.75 17.55 -3.06
CA GLY A 84 46.72 18.19 -3.86
C GLY A 84 45.57 17.27 -4.29
N ASP A 85 45.58 16.02 -3.82
CA ASP A 85 44.56 14.99 -4.05
C ASP A 85 43.31 15.18 -3.19
N ALA A 86 43.37 16.07 -2.19
CA ALA A 86 42.25 16.49 -1.36
C ALA A 86 42.28 18.01 -1.12
N TYR A 87 41.13 18.57 -0.70
CA TYR A 87 41.00 19.98 -0.30
C TYR A 87 40.08 20.13 0.91
N GLU A 88 40.35 21.13 1.73
CA GLU A 88 39.50 21.48 2.88
C GLU A 88 38.42 22.49 2.48
N PHE A 89 37.18 22.28 2.92
CA PHE A 89 36.07 23.22 2.78
C PHE A 89 35.14 23.09 4.00
N ASN A 90 34.81 24.20 4.65
CA ASN A 90 34.01 24.25 5.89
C ASN A 90 34.44 23.21 6.95
N SER A 91 35.75 23.12 7.22
CA SER A 91 36.35 22.18 8.19
C SER A 91 36.09 20.68 7.93
N MET A 92 35.63 20.33 6.72
CA MET A 92 35.62 18.97 6.18
C MET A 92 36.68 18.85 5.09
N VAL A 93 37.25 17.66 4.91
CA VAL A 93 38.25 17.40 3.85
C VAL A 93 37.63 16.51 2.78
N TYR A 94 37.66 16.97 1.54
CA TYR A 94 37.09 16.33 0.36
C TYR A 94 38.19 15.79 -0.54
N SER A 95 38.08 14.55 -1.00
CA SER A 95 38.93 14.00 -2.06
C SER A 95 38.61 14.66 -3.41
N LYS A 96 39.60 14.75 -4.30
CA LYS A 96 39.54 15.56 -5.51
C LYS A 96 39.41 14.67 -6.76
N GLU A 97 38.29 13.97 -6.89
CA GLU A 97 38.06 13.03 -8.00
C GLU A 97 37.29 13.65 -9.17
N CYS A 98 37.95 13.68 -10.34
CA CYS A 98 37.41 13.79 -11.71
C CYS A 98 36.42 14.92 -12.05
N GLU A 99 36.93 16.12 -12.29
CA GLU A 99 36.20 17.17 -13.05
C GLU A 99 36.57 17.21 -14.56
N ASP A 100 37.68 16.58 -14.98
CA ASP A 100 38.16 16.56 -16.37
C ASP A 100 38.21 15.15 -17.00
N LEU A 101 37.56 14.98 -18.15
CA LEU A 101 37.69 13.77 -18.97
C LEU A 101 39.07 13.70 -19.65
N LYS A 102 40.03 13.02 -19.01
CA LYS A 102 41.18 12.37 -19.67
C LYS A 102 41.91 11.39 -18.74
N CYS A 103 41.34 10.20 -18.57
CA CYS A 103 42.08 9.08 -17.97
C CYS A 103 43.01 8.47 -19.03
N ASP A 104 44.28 8.87 -19.05
CA ASP A 104 45.30 8.13 -19.78
C ASP A 104 45.54 6.78 -19.10
N ILE A 105 45.40 5.72 -19.88
CA ILE A 105 45.55 4.33 -19.41
C ILE A 105 47.04 4.05 -19.20
N HIS A 106 47.60 4.37 -18.02
CA HIS A 106 48.79 3.68 -17.49
C HIS A 106 49.19 3.93 -16.02
N SER A 107 48.50 4.78 -15.25
CA SER A 107 48.70 4.92 -13.80
C SER A 107 47.40 4.65 -13.05
N GLY A 108 47.40 3.63 -12.17
CA GLY A 108 46.20 3.07 -11.54
C GLY A 108 45.29 4.12 -10.90
N GLY A 109 44.03 4.12 -11.30
CA GLY A 109 43.03 5.12 -10.90
C GLY A 109 41.91 4.51 -10.06
N CYS A 110 41.16 5.38 -9.39
CA CYS A 110 40.01 4.95 -8.59
C CYS A 110 38.95 4.29 -9.51
N GLY A 111 38.78 2.96 -9.37
CA GLY A 111 37.85 2.17 -10.18
C GLY A 111 38.34 0.78 -10.60
N ASP A 112 39.65 0.50 -10.54
CA ASP A 112 40.24 -0.75 -11.06
C ASP A 112 39.76 -2.05 -10.36
N LEU A 113 39.09 -1.95 -9.20
CA LEU A 113 38.63 -3.09 -8.41
C LEU A 113 37.26 -3.68 -8.80
N HIS A 114 36.51 -3.09 -9.74
CA HIS A 114 35.25 -3.68 -10.22
C HIS A 114 35.03 -3.56 -11.73
N ALA A 115 35.45 -4.58 -12.48
CA ALA A 115 35.10 -4.76 -13.90
C ALA A 115 33.58 -4.94 -14.16
N SER A 116 32.75 -5.03 -13.11
CA SER A 116 31.30 -5.28 -13.17
C SER A 116 30.42 -4.02 -13.01
N SER A 117 30.98 -2.85 -12.67
CA SER A 117 30.20 -1.66 -12.30
C SER A 117 29.92 -0.66 -13.45
N LYS A 118 30.32 -0.97 -14.68
CA LYS A 118 30.28 -0.06 -15.86
C LYS A 118 28.90 0.53 -16.25
N ASN A 119 27.81 0.13 -15.60
CA ASN A 119 26.46 0.63 -15.84
C ASN A 119 25.88 1.52 -14.71
N TYR A 120 26.69 1.88 -13.70
CA TYR A 120 26.25 2.77 -12.60
C TYR A 120 27.19 3.97 -12.41
N CYS A 121 27.09 4.97 -13.29
CA CYS A 121 27.39 6.35 -12.91
C CYS A 121 26.20 6.91 -12.12
N GLY A 122 26.04 6.41 -10.89
CA GLY A 122 25.07 6.93 -9.93
C GLY A 122 25.72 7.96 -9.03
N ASN A 123 25.24 9.20 -9.05
CA ASN A 123 25.56 10.20 -8.02
C ASN A 123 25.11 9.66 -6.65
N LYS A 124 26.06 9.15 -5.84
CA LYS A 124 26.02 9.04 -4.36
C LYS A 124 27.20 8.23 -3.81
N SER A 125 28.23 8.94 -3.30
CA SER A 125 28.85 8.67 -1.98
C SER A 125 30.07 9.58 -1.79
N TRP A 126 29.95 10.64 -0.99
CA TRP A 126 31.11 11.35 -0.44
C TRP A 126 31.38 10.80 0.96
N VAL A 127 32.66 10.59 1.31
CA VAL A 127 33.07 10.17 2.65
C VAL A 127 33.28 11.41 3.50
N ASN A 128 32.30 11.75 4.35
CA ASN A 128 32.43 12.85 5.29
C ASN A 128 33.21 12.40 6.54
N TYR A 129 34.25 13.14 6.90
CA TYR A 129 34.81 13.14 8.25
C TYR A 129 34.31 14.40 8.97
N GLU A 130 33.35 14.25 9.87
CA GLU A 130 32.84 15.36 10.70
C GLU A 130 33.52 15.40 12.07
N LEU A 131 34.03 16.58 12.43
CA LEU A 131 34.54 16.92 13.76
C LEU A 131 33.75 18.10 14.36
N GLY A 132 32.45 17.89 14.59
CA GLY A 132 31.60 18.76 15.41
C GLY A 132 30.99 19.99 14.71
N ASP A 133 29.76 20.30 15.12
CA ASP A 133 28.99 21.54 14.93
C ASP A 133 28.73 22.08 13.50
N GLY A 134 27.51 21.81 13.00
CA GLY A 134 26.53 22.87 12.73
C GLY A 134 26.65 23.80 11.50
N ALA A 135 25.66 23.63 10.60
CA ALA A 135 24.94 24.68 9.82
C ALA A 135 25.26 24.93 8.32
N THR A 136 24.19 24.74 7.52
CA THR A 136 23.70 25.54 6.35
C THR A 136 24.63 25.97 5.20
N GLY A 137 24.23 25.63 3.96
CA GLY A 137 24.67 26.31 2.73
C GLY A 137 23.93 25.80 1.47
N GLU A 138 23.31 26.71 0.71
CA GLU A 138 22.68 26.42 -0.59
C GLU A 138 23.72 26.27 -1.72
N HIS A 139 23.37 25.55 -2.80
CA HIS A 139 24.13 25.58 -4.06
C HIS A 139 23.23 25.77 -5.27
N GLU A 140 23.16 27.01 -5.77
CA GLU A 140 22.77 27.30 -7.15
C GLU A 140 23.90 26.93 -8.12
N SER A 141 23.68 25.97 -9.03
CA SER A 141 24.17 26.02 -10.42
C SER A 141 23.82 24.74 -11.19
N THR A 142 22.93 24.83 -12.18
CA THR A 142 22.90 24.07 -13.47
C THR A 142 21.55 24.28 -14.18
N LYS A 143 21.38 25.41 -14.87
CA LYS A 143 20.13 25.73 -15.58
C LYS A 143 20.41 26.32 -16.97
N PHE A 144 20.59 25.46 -17.98
CA PHE A 144 20.23 25.79 -19.38
C PHE A 144 20.19 24.65 -20.42
N SER A 145 20.87 23.50 -20.23
CA SER A 145 21.11 22.56 -21.35
C SER A 145 20.08 21.42 -21.55
N ASN A 146 19.31 21.04 -20.52
CA ASN A 146 18.49 19.81 -20.55
C ASN A 146 17.02 19.99 -21.00
N GLU A 147 16.59 21.21 -21.31
CA GLU A 147 15.17 21.51 -21.59
C GLU A 147 14.81 21.41 -23.09
N PHE A 148 15.81 21.43 -23.99
CA PHE A 148 15.58 21.37 -25.44
C PHE A 148 15.45 19.93 -26.00
N MET A 149 16.00 18.92 -25.31
CA MET A 149 16.06 17.53 -25.80
C MET A 149 14.91 16.62 -25.32
N LYS A 150 14.08 17.07 -24.37
CA LYS A 150 12.90 16.30 -23.90
C LYS A 150 11.66 16.47 -24.80
N THR A 151 11.62 17.50 -25.64
CA THR A 151 10.42 17.93 -26.36
C THR A 151 10.13 17.11 -27.63
N LEU A 152 11.11 16.34 -28.14
CA LEU A 152 11.04 15.68 -29.46
C LEU A 152 10.70 14.17 -29.43
N LYS A 153 10.35 13.59 -28.28
CA LYS A 153 10.19 12.12 -28.14
C LYS A 153 8.82 11.64 -27.62
N LYS A 154 7.76 12.46 -27.78
CA LYS A 154 6.44 12.21 -27.15
C LYS A 154 5.23 12.19 -28.12
N HIS A 155 5.43 11.76 -29.37
CA HIS A 155 4.36 11.64 -30.37
C HIS A 155 4.35 10.29 -31.10
N GLU A 156 3.93 9.25 -30.39
CA GLU A 156 3.34 8.02 -30.94
C GLU A 156 2.31 7.50 -29.93
N GLU A 157 1.21 6.88 -30.42
CA GLU A 157 -0.01 6.41 -29.70
C GLU A 157 -1.23 7.36 -29.59
N TYR A 158 -2.02 7.49 -30.67
CA TYR A 158 -3.41 8.03 -30.61
C TYR A 158 -4.41 7.32 -31.56
N PRO A 159 -4.94 6.12 -31.25
CA PRO A 159 -6.00 5.48 -32.06
C PRO A 159 -7.41 5.50 -31.45
N ARG A 160 -7.57 5.84 -30.15
CA ARG A 160 -8.86 5.67 -29.44
C ARG A 160 -9.74 6.91 -29.33
N LEU A 161 -9.17 8.12 -29.33
CA LEU A 161 -9.94 9.37 -29.29
C LEU A 161 -10.80 9.59 -30.55
N MET A 162 -10.29 9.14 -31.70
CA MET A 162 -10.88 9.38 -33.02
C MET A 162 -12.26 8.75 -33.21
N ARG A 163 -12.62 7.71 -32.43
CA ARG A 163 -13.95 7.07 -32.49
C ARG A 163 -15.06 7.87 -31.83
N PHE A 164 -14.73 8.78 -30.89
CA PHE A 164 -15.72 9.66 -30.28
C PHE A 164 -16.03 10.86 -31.21
N PHE A 165 -15.02 11.40 -31.87
CA PHE A 165 -15.15 12.50 -32.84
C PHE A 165 -16.04 12.16 -34.06
N CYS A 166 -15.98 10.92 -34.59
CA CYS A 166 -16.85 10.51 -35.69
C CYS A 166 -18.35 10.50 -35.37
N LEU A 167 -18.75 10.46 -34.10
CA LEU A 167 -20.16 10.44 -33.68
C LEU A 167 -20.75 11.85 -33.53
N LEU A 168 -19.92 12.87 -33.29
CA LEU A 168 -20.36 14.26 -33.14
C LEU A 168 -20.57 14.96 -34.50
N ASN A 169 -19.73 14.65 -35.49
CA ASN A 169 -19.81 15.22 -36.85
C ASN A 169 -21.01 14.75 -37.70
N LEU A 170 -21.90 13.92 -37.15
CA LEU A 170 -23.11 13.43 -37.84
C LEU A 170 -24.38 14.23 -37.49
N LEU A 171 -24.28 15.29 -36.68
CA LEU A 171 -25.44 15.95 -36.05
C LEU A 171 -25.46 17.50 -36.12
N LEU A 172 -24.55 18.16 -36.85
CA LEU A 172 -24.46 19.63 -36.88
C LEU A 172 -24.29 20.19 -38.31
N ASP A 173 -24.99 21.31 -38.57
CA ASP A 173 -24.94 22.07 -39.83
C ASP A 173 -23.66 22.91 -39.97
N ASP A 174 -23.22 23.12 -41.21
CA ASP A 174 -21.91 23.70 -41.59
C ASP A 174 -21.59 25.06 -40.92
N ASN A 175 -22.60 25.87 -40.61
CA ASN A 175 -22.42 27.23 -40.07
C ASN A 175 -22.14 27.30 -38.55
N GLN A 176 -22.03 26.16 -37.85
CA GLN A 176 -21.56 26.12 -36.45
C GLN A 176 -20.09 25.67 -36.32
N ILE A 177 -19.48 25.16 -37.39
CA ILE A 177 -18.17 24.50 -37.35
C ILE A 177 -17.04 25.45 -36.91
N GLU A 178 -17.06 26.73 -37.28
CA GLU A 178 -16.05 27.71 -36.83
C GLU A 178 -16.11 27.99 -35.31
N LYS A 179 -17.31 28.07 -34.72
CA LYS A 179 -17.43 28.20 -33.26
C LYS A 179 -17.05 26.91 -32.56
N VAL A 180 -17.42 25.75 -33.12
CA VAL A 180 -17.01 24.45 -32.59
C VAL A 180 -15.49 24.30 -32.62
N MET A 181 -14.76 24.75 -33.65
CA MET A 181 -13.29 24.69 -33.65
C MET A 181 -12.63 25.58 -32.57
N TYR A 182 -13.23 26.72 -32.21
CA TYR A 182 -12.74 27.55 -31.11
C TYR A 182 -12.98 26.89 -29.74
N TYR A 183 -14.18 26.33 -29.55
CA TYR A 183 -14.49 25.51 -28.38
C TYR A 183 -13.67 24.21 -28.34
N ASP A 184 -13.37 23.56 -29.46
CA ASP A 184 -12.58 22.33 -29.54
C ASP A 184 -11.18 22.54 -28.98
N LYS A 185 -10.53 23.68 -29.25
CA LYS A 185 -9.21 23.95 -28.68
C LYS A 185 -9.27 24.11 -27.15
N ILE A 186 -10.28 24.83 -26.64
CA ILE A 186 -10.50 25.04 -25.21
C ILE A 186 -10.92 23.73 -24.52
N ILE A 187 -11.78 22.94 -25.14
CA ILE A 187 -12.28 21.65 -24.66
C ILE A 187 -11.16 20.59 -24.72
N PHE A 188 -10.32 20.60 -25.76
CA PHE A 188 -9.16 19.70 -25.87
C PHE A 188 -8.06 20.10 -24.87
N GLU A 189 -7.80 21.39 -24.64
CA GLU A 189 -6.93 21.84 -23.55
C GLU A 189 -7.54 21.51 -22.18
N PHE A 190 -8.85 21.68 -21.98
CA PHE A 190 -9.56 21.30 -20.76
C PHE A 190 -9.46 19.80 -20.49
N PHE A 191 -9.85 18.94 -21.43
CA PHE A 191 -9.72 17.49 -21.27
C PHE A 191 -8.26 17.02 -21.20
N SER A 192 -7.31 17.67 -21.89
CA SER A 192 -5.88 17.36 -21.75
C SER A 192 -5.36 17.72 -20.36
N THR A 193 -5.80 18.85 -19.81
CA THR A 193 -5.41 19.37 -18.50
C THR A 193 -6.06 18.56 -17.38
N VAL A 194 -7.38 18.32 -17.43
CA VAL A 194 -8.15 17.46 -16.50
C VAL A 194 -7.63 16.02 -16.54
N ARG A 195 -7.25 15.48 -17.70
CA ARG A 195 -6.61 14.15 -17.82
C ARG A 195 -5.23 14.09 -17.15
N ASN A 196 -4.50 15.20 -17.08
CA ASN A 196 -3.25 15.31 -16.31
C ASN A 196 -3.48 15.58 -14.81
N LEU A 197 -4.74 15.78 -14.38
CA LEU A 197 -5.12 16.26 -13.04
C LEU A 197 -6.09 15.32 -12.29
N THR A 198 -6.19 14.06 -12.72
CA THR A 198 -6.77 12.95 -11.92
C THR A 198 -8.14 13.24 -11.32
N LEU A 199 -9.15 13.49 -12.15
CA LEU A 199 -10.56 13.48 -11.75
C LEU A 199 -11.36 12.44 -12.55
N ASP A 200 -12.29 11.79 -11.85
CA ASP A 200 -13.08 10.67 -12.37
C ASP A 200 -13.95 11.08 -13.56
N SER A 201 -14.06 10.18 -14.56
CA SER A 201 -14.79 10.40 -15.81
C SER A 201 -16.31 10.24 -15.69
N SER A 202 -16.87 10.38 -14.47
CA SER A 202 -18.28 10.08 -14.20
C SER A 202 -18.89 10.92 -13.07
N SER A 203 -19.19 12.20 -13.35
CA SER A 203 -20.40 12.94 -12.90
C SER A 203 -20.28 14.41 -13.29
N PHE A 204 -21.19 14.90 -14.15
CA PHE A 204 -21.28 16.31 -14.55
C PHE A 204 -22.67 16.87 -14.21
N VAL A 205 -22.74 18.12 -13.73
CA VAL A 205 -23.98 18.89 -13.57
C VAL A 205 -23.83 20.24 -14.30
N ILE A 206 -24.95 20.76 -14.80
CA ILE A 206 -25.01 21.76 -15.88
C ILE A 206 -24.60 23.18 -15.44
N VAL A 207 -23.93 23.86 -16.36
CA VAL A 207 -23.42 25.24 -16.30
C VAL A 207 -24.55 26.29 -16.31
N CYS A 208 -24.48 27.28 -15.43
CA CYS A 208 -25.05 28.61 -15.68
C CYS A 208 -23.96 29.52 -16.28
N SER A 209 -24.21 30.06 -17.47
CA SER A 209 -23.37 31.10 -18.06
C SER A 209 -24.00 32.46 -17.76
N VAL A 210 -23.21 33.34 -17.15
CA VAL A 210 -23.44 34.78 -17.11
C VAL A 210 -22.17 35.39 -17.69
N GLU A 211 -22.34 36.32 -18.63
CA GLU A 211 -21.34 36.99 -19.48
C GLU A 211 -19.85 36.76 -19.09
N ASP A 212 -19.14 36.08 -19.98
CA ASP A 212 -17.69 35.79 -20.01
C ASP A 212 -17.06 34.83 -18.97
N ASP A 213 -17.79 34.39 -17.94
CA ASP A 213 -17.34 33.33 -17.00
C ASP A 213 -18.17 32.03 -17.12
N VAL A 214 -17.47 30.89 -17.25
CA VAL A 214 -18.08 29.55 -17.25
C VAL A 214 -17.72 28.82 -15.95
N LYS A 215 -18.73 28.50 -15.13
CA LYS A 215 -18.54 27.76 -13.87
C LYS A 215 -18.96 26.30 -13.99
N PHE A 216 -18.04 25.38 -13.69
CA PHE A 216 -18.34 23.95 -13.51
C PHE A 216 -18.33 23.63 -12.01
N ILE A 217 -19.37 22.95 -11.51
CA ILE A 217 -19.47 22.53 -10.12
C ILE A 217 -19.52 21.00 -10.08
N PHE A 218 -18.60 20.40 -9.34
CA PHE A 218 -18.48 18.96 -9.20
C PHE A 218 -19.14 18.46 -7.91
N HIS A 219 -19.41 17.16 -7.85
CA HIS A 219 -20.18 16.52 -6.78
C HIS A 219 -19.43 16.45 -5.43
N ASP A 220 -18.13 16.76 -5.42
CA ASP A 220 -17.27 16.93 -4.24
C ASP A 220 -17.27 18.38 -3.69
N GLY A 221 -18.02 19.29 -4.33
CA GLY A 221 -18.09 20.71 -3.99
C GLY A 221 -16.99 21.58 -4.63
N SER A 222 -16.12 21.01 -5.47
CA SER A 222 -15.12 21.80 -6.20
C SER A 222 -15.77 22.63 -7.32
N VAL A 223 -15.36 23.89 -7.41
CA VAL A 223 -15.85 24.88 -8.38
C VAL A 223 -14.70 25.28 -9.29
N PHE A 224 -14.91 25.18 -10.60
CA PHE A 224 -13.96 25.53 -11.64
C PHE A 224 -14.48 26.73 -12.40
N ASP A 225 -13.82 27.87 -12.22
CA ASP A 225 -14.09 29.09 -12.97
C ASP A 225 -13.19 29.12 -14.22
N VAL A 226 -13.79 29.13 -15.41
CA VAL A 226 -13.10 29.27 -16.70
C VAL A 226 -13.47 30.62 -17.30
N ASN A 227 -12.52 31.56 -17.22
CA ASN A 227 -12.62 32.85 -17.90
C ASN A 227 -12.17 32.69 -19.35
N VAL A 228 -12.99 33.17 -20.30
CA VAL A 228 -12.78 32.88 -21.73
C VAL A 228 -11.78 33.84 -22.41
N ASN A 229 -11.46 34.99 -21.80
CA ASN A 229 -10.65 36.04 -22.42
C ASN A 229 -9.13 35.84 -22.26
N GLU A 230 -8.67 35.10 -21.24
CA GLU A 230 -7.29 34.65 -21.16
C GLU A 230 -7.19 33.17 -21.53
N SER A 231 -6.35 32.81 -22.50
CA SER A 231 -6.09 31.42 -22.90
C SER A 231 -5.21 30.68 -21.89
N LYS A 232 -5.66 30.66 -20.63
CA LYS A 232 -5.05 30.02 -19.47
C LYS A 232 -6.17 29.47 -18.58
N ILE A 233 -6.35 28.16 -18.61
CA ILE A 233 -7.13 27.48 -17.57
C ILE A 233 -6.32 27.56 -16.27
N ILE A 234 -6.65 28.50 -15.40
CA ILE A 234 -6.05 28.60 -14.06
C ILE A 234 -6.68 27.50 -13.19
N VAL A 235 -6.11 26.29 -13.25
CA VAL A 235 -6.54 25.21 -12.35
C VAL A 235 -6.04 25.53 -10.94
N ASN A 236 -6.95 26.02 -10.10
CA ASN A 236 -6.70 26.24 -8.68
C ASN A 236 -6.65 24.89 -7.93
N THR A 237 -5.56 24.13 -8.14
CA THR A 237 -5.20 22.93 -7.35
C THR A 237 -4.53 23.27 -6.02
N ASP A 238 -4.35 24.56 -5.77
CA ASP A 238 -3.80 25.04 -4.52
C ASP A 238 -4.80 24.71 -3.40
N GLY A 239 -4.34 23.97 -2.39
CA GLY A 239 -5.12 23.73 -1.17
C GLY A 239 -5.56 25.03 -0.52
N LYS A 240 -6.49 24.95 0.43
CA LYS A 240 -7.09 26.12 1.06
C LYS A 240 -6.01 27.12 1.50
N LYS A 241 -6.05 28.31 0.93
CA LYS A 241 -5.18 29.42 1.31
C LYS A 241 -5.84 30.16 2.46
N TYR A 242 -5.18 30.19 3.60
CA TYR A 242 -5.65 30.92 4.76
C TYR A 242 -5.34 32.40 4.62
N THR A 243 -6.30 33.22 5.06
CA THR A 243 -6.04 34.62 5.35
C THR A 243 -5.37 34.76 6.73
N SER A 244 -4.58 35.81 6.94
CA SER A 244 -3.93 36.05 8.23
C SER A 244 -5.00 36.19 9.34
N LYS A 245 -4.80 35.47 10.46
CA LYS A 245 -5.76 35.35 11.58
C LYS A 245 -7.08 34.63 11.27
N GLU A 246 -7.19 33.93 10.15
CA GLU A 246 -8.31 33.03 9.90
C GLU A 246 -8.31 31.86 10.89
N ASN A 247 -9.48 31.40 11.33
CA ASN A 247 -9.60 30.29 12.28
C ASN A 247 -9.33 28.94 11.61
N VAL A 248 -8.40 28.18 12.16
CA VAL A 248 -8.01 26.84 11.70
C VAL A 248 -8.81 25.81 12.49
N ILE A 249 -9.79 25.18 11.83
CA ILE A 249 -10.68 24.22 12.46
C ILE A 249 -9.94 22.89 12.66
N VAL A 250 -9.71 22.54 13.93
CA VAL A 250 -9.30 21.19 14.33
C VAL A 250 -10.54 20.33 14.53
N TYR A 251 -10.59 19.18 13.86
CA TYR A 251 -11.62 18.15 14.08
C TYR A 251 -11.09 17.06 15.01
N VAL A 252 -11.91 16.64 15.98
CA VAL A 252 -11.63 15.41 16.74
C VAL A 252 -12.24 14.23 15.99
N ASN A 253 -11.51 13.12 15.85
CA ASN A 253 -11.98 11.94 15.12
C ASN A 253 -12.30 10.79 16.08
N LYS A 254 -11.27 9.99 16.43
CA LYS A 254 -11.45 8.72 17.14
C LYS A 254 -10.36 8.46 18.17
N VAL A 255 -10.66 7.57 19.11
CA VAL A 255 -9.77 7.05 20.15
C VAL A 255 -9.86 5.53 20.18
N GLY A 256 -8.86 4.85 20.72
CA GLY A 256 -8.94 3.41 20.95
C GLY A 256 -7.64 2.83 21.49
N PRO A 257 -7.62 1.53 21.86
CA PRO A 257 -6.41 0.89 22.36
C PRO A 257 -5.31 0.85 21.29
N TYR A 258 -4.05 1.02 21.69
CA TYR A 258 -2.94 0.87 20.75
C TYR A 258 -2.90 -0.54 20.13
N SER A 259 -3.12 -1.57 20.96
CA SER A 259 -3.02 -2.99 20.61
C SER A 259 -4.20 -3.55 19.81
N ASN A 260 -5.35 -2.83 19.74
CA ASN A 260 -6.57 -3.27 19.04
C ASN A 260 -6.97 -2.24 17.95
N PRO A 261 -6.47 -2.36 16.71
CA PRO A 261 -6.66 -1.30 15.71
C PRO A 261 -8.07 -1.09 15.18
N GLN A 262 -8.96 -2.08 15.33
CA GLN A 262 -10.35 -2.04 14.86
C GLN A 262 -11.34 -1.69 15.98
N GLU A 263 -10.85 -1.61 17.21
CA GLU A 263 -11.60 -1.14 18.37
C GLU A 263 -11.40 0.38 18.51
N THR A 264 -12.25 1.15 17.84
CA THR A 264 -12.22 2.61 17.89
C THR A 264 -13.54 3.18 18.39
N TYR A 265 -13.46 4.25 19.19
CA TYR A 265 -14.57 4.99 19.80
C TYR A 265 -14.46 6.48 19.42
N HIS A 266 -15.54 7.25 19.53
CA HIS A 266 -15.51 8.68 19.22
C HIS A 266 -14.69 9.42 20.30
N TYR A 267 -13.89 10.44 19.97
CA TYR A 267 -13.02 11.12 20.97
C TYR A 267 -13.77 11.55 22.26
N TYR A 268 -14.95 12.16 22.11
CA TYR A 268 -15.85 12.54 23.23
C TYR A 268 -16.54 11.36 23.97
N SER A 269 -16.18 10.10 23.73
CA SER A 269 -16.58 8.99 24.61
C SER A 269 -15.73 8.92 25.88
N LEU A 270 -14.49 9.43 25.82
CA LEU A 270 -13.64 9.63 27.00
C LEU A 270 -14.11 10.87 27.78
N PRO A 271 -13.86 10.93 29.10
CA PRO A 271 -14.22 12.08 29.93
C PRO A 271 -13.22 13.23 29.74
N VAL A 272 -13.35 13.92 28.61
CA VAL A 272 -12.48 15.03 28.16
C VAL A 272 -13.29 16.31 27.92
N CYS A 273 -12.61 17.44 27.68
CA CYS A 273 -13.25 18.70 27.31
C CYS A 273 -14.16 18.52 26.08
N ARG A 274 -15.47 18.75 26.24
CA ARG A 274 -16.49 18.61 25.18
C ARG A 274 -17.34 19.89 25.03
N PRO A 275 -17.72 20.28 23.80
CA PRO A 275 -18.66 21.38 23.59
C PRO A 275 -20.06 21.01 24.10
N SER A 276 -20.86 22.03 24.44
CA SER A 276 -22.25 21.85 24.91
C SER A 276 -23.17 21.25 23.84
N LYS A 277 -22.87 21.49 22.57
CA LYS A 277 -23.50 20.84 21.41
C LYS A 277 -22.40 20.32 20.49
N ILE A 278 -22.33 18.99 20.33
CA ILE A 278 -21.43 18.35 19.38
C ILE A 278 -21.98 18.58 17.97
N VAL A 279 -21.16 19.19 17.11
CA VAL A 279 -21.46 19.35 15.68
C VAL A 279 -20.53 18.42 14.91
N SER A 280 -21.10 17.47 14.17
CA SER A 280 -20.37 16.55 13.29
C SER A 280 -20.05 17.21 11.94
N LYS A 281 -18.88 16.90 11.39
CA LYS A 281 -18.53 17.18 9.98
C LYS A 281 -19.31 16.21 9.08
N ASP A 282 -19.79 16.67 7.93
CA ASP A 282 -20.27 15.75 6.89
C ASP A 282 -19.08 15.02 6.26
N LEU A 283 -19.17 13.69 6.19
CA LEU A 283 -18.09 12.79 5.79
C LEU A 283 -18.39 12.12 4.45
N THR A 284 -17.35 11.94 3.66
CA THR A 284 -17.40 11.14 2.42
C THR A 284 -17.64 9.67 2.73
N LEU A 285 -18.14 8.91 1.74
CA LEU A 285 -18.35 7.47 1.87
C LEU A 285 -17.08 6.73 2.30
N GLY A 286 -15.91 7.17 1.82
CA GLY A 286 -14.61 6.57 2.18
C GLY A 286 -14.21 6.79 3.64
N GLU A 287 -14.39 8.00 4.17
CA GLU A 287 -14.14 8.31 5.60
C GLU A 287 -15.10 7.51 6.49
N VAL A 288 -16.39 7.44 6.15
CA VAL A 288 -17.37 6.65 6.92
C VAL A 288 -17.04 5.15 6.90
N LEU A 289 -16.59 4.61 5.76
CA LEU A 289 -16.13 3.21 5.65
C LEU A 289 -14.82 2.94 6.40
N SER A 290 -14.04 3.98 6.72
CA SER A 290 -12.81 3.89 7.54
C SER A 290 -13.08 3.99 9.06
N GLY A 291 -14.35 4.09 9.44
CA GLY A 291 -14.80 4.29 10.82
C GLY A 291 -14.50 5.68 11.37
N ASP A 292 -14.32 6.69 10.51
CA ASP A 292 -14.12 8.08 10.92
C ASP A 292 -15.43 8.73 11.39
N ARG A 293 -15.32 9.57 12.41
CA ARG A 293 -16.42 10.30 13.06
C ARG A 293 -15.92 11.67 13.50
N MET A 294 -15.73 12.56 12.54
CA MET A 294 -15.17 13.89 12.80
C MET A 294 -16.21 14.83 13.42
N ALA A 295 -15.84 15.50 14.52
CA ALA A 295 -16.62 16.54 15.17
C ALA A 295 -15.79 17.80 15.42
N HIS A 296 -16.44 18.96 15.48
CA HIS A 296 -15.78 20.24 15.80
C HIS A 296 -15.19 20.21 17.21
N SER A 297 -13.92 20.58 17.32
CA SER A 297 -13.23 20.73 18.61
C SER A 297 -13.52 22.06 19.31
N LEU A 298 -12.97 22.22 20.51
CA LEU A 298 -12.94 23.48 21.28
C LEU A 298 -11.66 24.31 21.03
N TYR A 299 -10.75 23.87 20.16
CA TYR A 299 -9.50 24.60 19.91
C TYR A 299 -9.76 25.82 19.02
N GLU A 300 -9.45 27.00 19.53
CA GLU A 300 -9.43 28.25 18.77
C GLU A 300 -8.00 28.56 18.36
N ILE A 301 -7.63 28.24 17.12
CA ILE A 301 -6.27 28.41 16.59
C ILE A 301 -6.34 29.38 15.41
N GLN A 302 -5.68 30.53 15.52
CA GLN A 302 -5.64 31.53 14.45
C GLN A 302 -4.39 31.31 13.58
N PHE A 303 -4.56 31.38 12.26
CA PHE A 303 -3.49 31.16 11.30
C PHE A 303 -2.36 32.20 11.43
N ASN A 304 -1.12 31.70 11.57
CA ASN A 304 0.10 32.49 11.83
C ASN A 304 0.07 33.30 13.15
N GLU A 305 -0.65 32.86 14.18
CA GLU A 305 -0.60 33.43 15.52
C GLU A 305 -0.15 32.39 16.56
N ASP A 306 1.03 32.59 17.16
CA ASP A 306 1.56 31.73 18.21
C ASP A 306 0.76 31.91 19.51
N VAL A 307 0.37 30.80 20.12
CA VAL A 307 -0.40 30.76 21.38
C VAL A 307 0.34 29.88 22.37
N THR A 308 0.55 30.36 23.60
CA THR A 308 1.20 29.57 24.66
C THR A 308 0.29 29.45 25.87
N ASN A 309 0.13 28.22 26.38
CA ASN A 309 -0.60 27.91 27.61
C ASN A 309 -2.03 28.50 27.71
N LYS A 310 -2.75 28.57 26.58
CA LYS A 310 -4.16 29.00 26.60
C LYS A 310 -5.01 27.90 27.23
N GLN A 311 -5.89 28.28 28.15
CA GLN A 311 -6.82 27.36 28.79
C GLN A 311 -7.89 26.89 27.79
N LEU A 312 -8.09 25.57 27.69
CA LEU A 312 -9.13 24.96 26.86
C LEU A 312 -10.42 24.77 27.66
N CYS A 313 -10.33 24.05 28.78
CA CYS A 313 -11.43 23.91 29.73
C CYS A 313 -10.90 23.51 31.12
N SER A 314 -11.75 23.69 32.14
CA SER A 314 -11.55 23.12 33.47
C SER A 314 -12.63 22.06 33.71
N LEU A 315 -12.22 20.84 34.04
CA LEU A 315 -13.09 19.68 34.14
C LEU A 315 -12.99 19.07 35.54
N THR A 316 -14.13 18.73 36.13
CA THR A 316 -14.21 18.00 37.40
C THR A 316 -14.75 16.60 37.12
N LEU A 317 -13.91 15.59 37.30
CA LEU A 317 -14.22 14.19 37.05
C LEU A 317 -14.79 13.50 38.29
N ASN A 318 -15.80 12.66 38.09
CA ASN A 318 -16.32 11.74 39.09
C ASN A 318 -15.49 10.43 39.14
N TYR A 319 -15.63 9.66 40.22
CA TYR A 319 -14.92 8.37 40.39
C TYR A 319 -15.07 7.39 39.21
N GLU A 320 -16.27 7.25 38.62
CA GLU A 320 -16.49 6.37 37.45
C GLU A 320 -15.76 6.88 36.20
N GLU A 321 -15.69 8.19 36.01
CA GLU A 321 -14.97 8.83 34.89
C GLU A 321 -13.46 8.73 35.08
N ILE A 322 -12.97 8.89 36.31
CA ILE A 322 -11.57 8.66 36.67
C ILE A 322 -11.18 7.21 36.35
N ASN A 323 -12.01 6.24 36.73
CA ASN A 323 -11.75 4.82 36.47
C ASN A 323 -11.79 4.47 34.97
N SER A 324 -12.72 5.05 34.19
CA SER A 324 -12.76 4.84 32.74
C SER A 324 -11.53 5.45 32.03
N LEU A 325 -11.08 6.62 32.47
CA LEU A 325 -9.86 7.26 31.98
C LEU A 325 -8.62 6.45 32.35
N ARG A 326 -8.56 5.90 33.57
CA ARG A 326 -7.48 5.04 34.06
C ARG A 326 -7.33 3.78 33.19
N LEU A 327 -8.43 3.04 32.98
CA LEU A 327 -8.46 1.84 32.12
C LEU A 327 -7.99 2.16 30.69
N ALA A 328 -8.41 3.31 30.14
CA ALA A 328 -7.97 3.75 28.82
C ALA A 328 -6.45 4.02 28.74
N ILE A 329 -5.82 4.51 29.82
CA ILE A 329 -4.37 4.75 29.84
C ILE A 329 -3.60 3.43 30.00
N GLU A 330 -4.09 2.49 30.82
CA GLU A 330 -3.51 1.15 30.97
C GLU A 330 -3.53 0.34 29.66
N GLU A 331 -4.56 0.52 28.83
CA GLU A 331 -4.65 -0.05 27.47
C GLU A 331 -3.92 0.78 26.39
N PHE A 332 -3.14 1.79 26.79
CA PHE A 332 -2.40 2.72 25.93
C PHE A 332 -3.29 3.37 24.85
N TYR A 333 -4.39 4.02 25.26
CA TYR A 333 -5.26 4.69 24.31
C TYR A 333 -4.54 5.84 23.60
N TYR A 334 -4.67 5.85 22.28
CA TYR A 334 -4.29 6.97 21.43
C TYR A 334 -5.55 7.71 20.99
N PHE A 335 -5.40 8.99 20.65
CA PHE A 335 -6.38 9.79 19.96
C PHE A 335 -5.90 10.15 18.55
N GLU A 336 -6.86 10.41 17.66
CA GLU A 336 -6.64 10.94 16.32
C GLU A 336 -7.49 12.20 16.12
N PHE A 337 -6.82 13.29 15.75
CA PHE A 337 -7.42 14.55 15.31
C PHE A 337 -7.14 14.74 13.81
N VAL A 338 -7.90 15.61 13.15
CA VAL A 338 -7.72 15.92 11.73
C VAL A 338 -7.73 17.43 11.52
N VAL A 339 -6.71 17.93 10.83
CA VAL A 339 -6.58 19.33 10.38
C VAL A 339 -6.29 19.31 8.90
N GLU A 340 -7.16 19.91 8.07
CA GLU A 340 -7.02 19.91 6.60
C GLU A 340 -6.74 18.52 5.99
N ASP A 341 -7.42 17.48 6.46
CA ASP A 341 -7.21 16.08 6.09
C ASP A 341 -5.80 15.52 6.40
N ILE A 342 -5.03 16.19 7.27
CA ILE A 342 -3.82 15.66 7.92
C ILE A 342 -4.25 14.98 9.23
N PRO A 343 -4.09 13.65 9.37
CA PRO A 343 -4.36 12.96 10.63
C PRO A 343 -3.19 13.17 11.61
N ILE A 344 -3.50 13.70 12.78
CA ILE A 344 -2.56 13.98 13.88
C ILE A 344 -2.87 13.01 15.02
N ARG A 345 -1.86 12.37 15.60
CA ARG A 345 -2.04 11.30 16.60
C ARG A 345 -1.19 11.55 17.85
N GLY A 346 -1.74 11.20 19.01
CA GLY A 346 -1.05 11.27 20.30
C GLY A 346 -1.62 10.27 21.30
N PHE A 347 -0.90 9.99 22.38
CA PHE A 347 -1.39 9.17 23.49
C PHE A 347 -2.19 10.00 24.50
N VAL A 348 -3.21 9.42 25.12
CA VAL A 348 -4.04 10.09 26.14
C VAL A 348 -3.28 10.26 27.46
N GLY A 349 -2.39 9.32 27.78
CA GLY A 349 -1.59 9.32 28.99
C GLY A 349 -0.39 8.39 28.89
N GLN A 350 0.29 8.19 30.02
CA GLN A 350 1.45 7.33 30.17
C GLN A 350 1.32 6.51 31.46
N VAL A 351 1.75 5.25 31.39
CA VAL A 351 1.95 4.39 32.55
C VAL A 351 3.46 4.28 32.83
N GLU A 352 3.85 4.45 34.09
CA GLU A 352 5.18 4.13 34.58
C GLU A 352 5.10 2.93 35.53
N GLU A 353 5.77 1.84 35.16
CA GLU A 353 5.88 0.65 36.01
C GLU A 353 7.07 0.80 36.98
N THR A 354 6.81 0.67 38.27
CA THR A 354 7.88 0.58 39.26
C THR A 354 8.43 -0.85 39.36
N ASN A 355 9.74 -0.99 39.13
CA ASN A 355 10.47 -2.27 39.20
C ASN A 355 10.57 -2.89 40.61
N LEU A 356 9.90 -2.31 41.62
CA LEU A 356 9.92 -2.77 43.00
C LEU A 356 8.61 -3.52 43.32
N PHE A 357 8.72 -4.68 43.97
CA PHE A 357 7.54 -5.41 44.45
C PHE A 357 6.93 -4.73 45.69
N PRO A 358 5.60 -4.59 45.79
CA PRO A 358 4.58 -4.93 44.78
C PRO A 358 4.55 -3.90 43.64
N HIS A 359 4.44 -4.37 42.40
CA HIS A 359 4.34 -3.52 41.21
C HIS A 359 3.18 -2.53 41.37
N LYS A 360 3.52 -1.24 41.45
CA LYS A 360 2.54 -0.16 41.32
C LYS A 360 2.70 0.47 39.94
N HIS A 361 1.60 0.50 39.20
CA HIS A 361 1.47 1.28 37.98
C HIS A 361 1.18 2.71 38.41
N HIS A 362 2.06 3.65 38.03
CA HIS A 362 1.81 5.07 38.18
C HIS A 362 1.24 5.60 36.86
N ILE A 363 0.07 6.22 36.93
CA ILE A 363 -0.79 6.50 35.78
C ILE A 363 -0.95 8.02 35.67
N TYR A 364 -0.49 8.56 34.54
CA TYR A 364 -0.47 9.99 34.29
C TYR A 364 -1.25 10.35 33.02
N VAL A 365 -1.95 11.48 33.03
CA VAL A 365 -2.69 12.04 31.88
C VAL A 365 -1.97 13.24 31.31
N TYR A 366 -1.92 13.31 29.98
CA TYR A 366 -1.51 14.52 29.28
C TYR A 366 -2.67 15.51 29.24
N THR A 367 -2.55 16.60 30.02
CA THR A 367 -3.52 17.71 30.08
C THR A 367 -3.14 18.89 29.19
N HIS A 368 -1.91 18.91 28.67
CA HIS A 368 -1.43 19.92 27.71
C HIS A 368 -1.24 19.33 26.32
N HIS A 369 -1.77 20.01 25.31
CA HIS A 369 -1.56 19.69 23.90
C HIS A 369 -0.78 20.80 23.20
N HIS A 370 0.43 20.49 22.73
CA HIS A 370 1.25 21.39 21.95
C HIS A 370 1.08 21.09 20.46
N PHE A 371 0.60 22.06 19.66
CA PHE A 371 0.45 21.91 18.22
C PHE A 371 1.61 22.61 17.47
N ASP A 372 2.37 21.85 16.69
CA ASP A 372 3.43 22.38 15.83
C ASP A 372 2.91 22.45 14.39
N PHE A 373 2.65 23.67 13.90
CA PHE A 373 2.18 23.90 12.52
C PHE A 373 3.35 24.26 11.60
N HIS A 374 3.43 23.60 10.45
CA HIS A 374 4.40 23.87 9.40
C HIS A 374 3.68 24.44 8.18
N VAL A 375 4.02 25.68 7.82
CA VAL A 375 3.35 26.47 6.79
C VAL A 375 4.32 26.86 5.68
N ASN A 376 3.84 26.76 4.44
CA ASN A 376 4.47 27.40 3.29
C ASN A 376 3.50 28.46 2.74
N ASP A 377 3.97 29.70 2.59
CA ASP A 377 3.17 30.89 2.32
C ASP A 377 1.88 30.99 3.16
N ASN A 378 0.73 30.69 2.56
CA ASN A 378 -0.61 30.76 3.16
C ASN A 378 -1.26 29.36 3.30
N GLN A 379 -0.50 28.27 3.23
CA GLN A 379 -1.00 26.89 3.21
C GLN A 379 -0.33 26.03 4.29
N ILE A 380 -1.13 25.18 4.95
CA ILE A 380 -0.63 24.24 5.96
C ILE A 380 -0.07 22.99 5.26
N VAL A 381 1.21 22.75 5.46
CA VAL A 381 1.95 21.61 4.87
C VAL A 381 1.97 20.43 5.83
N TYR A 382 2.23 20.67 7.12
CA TYR A 382 2.27 19.62 8.14
C TYR A 382 1.80 20.15 9.49
N VAL A 383 1.23 19.26 10.31
CA VAL A 383 0.85 19.57 11.69
C VAL A 383 1.21 18.37 12.56
N ASN A 384 1.85 18.62 13.69
CA ASN A 384 2.13 17.61 14.71
C ASN A 384 1.46 17.96 16.04
N ILE A 385 1.30 16.98 16.92
CA ILE A 385 0.93 17.22 18.33
C ILE A 385 1.99 16.61 19.25
N SER A 386 2.47 17.41 20.20
CA SER A 386 3.39 16.99 21.25
C SER A 386 2.73 17.14 22.61
N THR A 387 2.87 16.11 23.44
CA THR A 387 2.45 16.13 24.85
C THR A 387 3.63 16.18 25.82
N LYS A 388 4.86 16.32 25.30
CA LYS A 388 6.11 16.20 26.07
C LYS A 388 6.56 17.48 26.78
N GLU A 389 6.05 18.65 26.37
CA GLU A 389 6.54 19.94 26.90
C GLU A 389 6.12 20.22 28.35
N HIS A 390 5.10 19.52 28.86
CA HIS A 390 4.61 19.68 30.23
C HIS A 390 4.60 18.35 30.99
N PRO A 391 4.87 18.35 32.31
CA PRO A 391 4.77 17.15 33.13
C PRO A 391 3.31 16.66 33.15
N PRO A 392 3.07 15.35 32.96
CA PRO A 392 1.71 14.82 32.94
C PRO A 392 1.14 14.75 34.37
N THR A 393 -0.19 14.83 34.48
CA THR A 393 -0.88 14.90 35.78
C THR A 393 -1.17 13.49 36.29
N SER A 394 -0.70 13.12 37.49
CA SER A 394 -0.97 11.80 38.10
C SER A 394 -2.44 11.66 38.49
N ILE A 395 -2.98 10.44 38.29
CA ILE A 395 -4.34 10.03 38.64
C ILE A 395 -4.29 8.80 39.59
N ASP A 396 -3.21 8.66 40.36
CA ASP A 396 -2.96 7.48 41.21
C ASP A 396 -3.74 7.45 42.53
N ASP A 397 -4.41 8.54 42.90
CA ASP A 397 -5.08 8.65 44.20
C ASP A 397 -6.45 7.95 44.20
N ASP A 398 -6.43 6.65 44.52
CA ASP A 398 -7.61 5.79 44.71
C ASP A 398 -8.62 6.32 45.74
N SER A 399 -8.22 7.28 46.58
CA SER A 399 -9.10 7.88 47.60
C SER A 399 -9.86 9.12 47.12
N ALA A 400 -9.55 9.65 45.94
CA ALA A 400 -10.15 10.89 45.43
C ALA A 400 -11.55 10.64 44.83
N THR A 401 -12.60 11.08 45.55
CA THR A 401 -13.99 11.05 45.07
C THR A 401 -14.25 11.97 43.87
N SER A 402 -13.41 13.00 43.69
CA SER A 402 -13.48 13.91 42.54
C SER A 402 -12.10 14.50 42.22
N LEU A 403 -11.72 14.52 40.94
CA LEU A 403 -10.45 15.09 40.47
C LEU A 403 -10.71 16.30 39.56
N LYS A 404 -10.02 17.42 39.80
CA LYS A 404 -10.07 18.61 38.94
C LYS A 404 -8.88 18.60 37.98
N LEU A 405 -9.16 18.53 36.68
CA LEU A 405 -8.17 18.64 35.61
C LEU A 405 -8.34 19.98 34.88
N GLU A 406 -7.22 20.63 34.55
CA GLU A 406 -7.20 21.85 33.75
C GLU A 406 -6.49 21.57 32.44
N TYR A 407 -7.26 21.52 31.35
CA TYR A 407 -6.72 21.30 30.02
C TYR A 407 -6.24 22.61 29.41
N THR A 408 -5.04 22.58 28.85
CA THR A 408 -4.39 23.74 28.22
C THR A 408 -3.84 23.34 26.86
N TYR A 409 -3.62 24.32 25.99
CA TYR A 409 -2.99 24.09 24.69
C TYR A 409 -2.05 25.23 24.31
N SER A 410 -1.13 24.90 23.43
CA SER A 410 -0.24 25.85 22.76
C SER A 410 -0.24 25.54 21.26
N ALA A 411 0.03 26.55 20.45
CA ALA A 411 0.24 26.42 19.01
C ALA A 411 1.47 27.24 18.62
N LYS A 412 2.44 26.63 17.93
CA LYS A 412 3.60 27.28 17.33
C LYS A 412 3.53 27.19 15.81
N TRP A 413 3.94 28.25 15.12
CA TRP A 413 3.97 28.32 13.66
C TRP A 413 5.41 28.36 13.13
N HIS A 414 5.76 27.36 12.34
CA HIS A 414 7.04 27.21 11.68
C HIS A 414 6.89 27.40 10.17
N LYS A 415 7.79 28.18 9.56
CA LYS A 415 7.86 28.30 8.10
C LYS A 415 8.65 27.14 7.51
N THR A 416 8.18 26.59 6.40
CA THR A 416 8.82 25.48 5.69
C THR A 416 8.91 25.73 4.19
N GLU A 417 10.06 25.41 3.60
CA GLU A 417 10.32 25.53 2.15
C GLU A 417 9.58 24.47 1.31
N THR A 418 9.08 23.40 1.94
CA THR A 418 8.37 22.30 1.28
C THR A 418 7.07 22.79 0.64
N SER A 419 6.94 22.63 -0.68
CA SER A 419 5.73 23.04 -1.41
C SER A 419 4.52 22.21 -0.97
N TYR A 420 3.32 22.81 -0.99
CA TYR A 420 2.06 22.10 -0.76
C TYR A 420 1.89 20.88 -1.68
N LYS A 421 2.50 20.88 -2.88
CA LYS A 421 2.48 19.72 -3.79
C LYS A 421 3.28 18.51 -3.27
N ASP A 422 4.35 18.76 -2.53
CA ASP A 422 5.21 17.72 -1.94
C ASP A 422 4.74 17.31 -0.52
N ARG A 423 3.71 17.98 0.02
CA ARG A 423 3.10 17.70 1.34
C ARG A 423 2.89 16.21 1.61
N ALA A 424 2.30 15.47 0.66
CA ALA A 424 2.00 14.05 0.86
C ALA A 424 3.24 13.18 1.09
N LYS A 425 4.37 13.55 0.47
CA LYS A 425 5.68 12.91 0.63
C LYS A 425 6.33 13.30 1.95
N TYR A 426 6.20 14.57 2.36
CA TYR A 426 6.69 15.03 3.66
C TYR A 426 5.97 14.31 4.82
N ILE A 427 4.63 14.26 4.80
CA ILE A 427 3.80 13.56 5.81
C ILE A 427 4.14 12.06 5.90
N ALA A 428 4.50 11.41 4.78
CA ALA A 428 4.92 10.01 4.82
C ALA A 428 6.22 9.85 5.63
N ASN A 429 7.25 10.63 5.29
CA ASN A 429 8.56 10.58 5.94
C ASN A 429 8.54 11.01 7.42
N THR A 430 7.60 11.86 7.84
CA THR A 430 7.49 12.37 9.23
C THR A 430 6.42 11.65 10.06
N GLY A 431 5.87 10.55 9.56
CA GLY A 431 4.77 9.81 10.20
C GLY A 431 5.06 9.37 11.64
N PHE A 432 4.02 9.40 12.49
CA PHE A 432 4.09 9.01 13.90
C PHE A 432 4.55 7.56 14.16
N PHE A 433 4.45 6.68 13.16
CA PHE A 433 4.95 5.31 13.22
C PHE A 433 6.25 5.18 12.41
N PRO A 434 7.33 4.62 12.97
CA PRO A 434 8.61 4.54 12.28
C PRO A 434 8.53 3.63 11.04
N GLU A 435 8.95 4.16 9.90
CA GLU A 435 9.05 3.40 8.65
C GLU A 435 10.25 2.43 8.71
N THR A 436 10.02 1.16 9.00
CA THR A 436 11.07 0.11 8.94
C THR A 436 11.38 -0.33 7.49
N LEU A 437 11.41 0.63 6.55
CA LEU A 437 11.40 0.36 5.10
C LEU A 437 12.71 -0.24 4.57
N GLU A 438 13.85 0.03 5.22
CA GLU A 438 15.18 -0.34 4.69
C GLU A 438 15.47 -1.86 4.73
N ILE A 439 14.80 -2.63 5.59
CA ILE A 439 15.04 -4.08 5.76
C ILE A 439 14.21 -4.92 4.78
N HIS A 440 13.16 -4.35 4.17
CA HIS A 440 12.13 -5.13 3.48
C HIS A 440 12.55 -5.63 2.07
N TRP A 441 13.24 -4.81 1.28
CA TRP A 441 13.48 -5.09 -0.14
C TRP A 441 14.44 -6.28 -0.39
N LEU A 442 15.43 -6.49 0.49
CA LEU A 442 16.34 -7.63 0.41
C LEU A 442 15.62 -8.97 0.65
N SER A 443 14.72 -9.01 1.62
CA SER A 443 13.89 -10.19 1.93
C SER A 443 12.97 -10.54 0.75
N VAL A 444 12.35 -9.52 0.16
CA VAL A 444 11.48 -9.65 -1.03
C VAL A 444 12.27 -10.20 -2.22
N ILE A 445 13.42 -9.61 -2.57
CA ILE A 445 14.19 -10.06 -3.74
C ILE A 445 14.66 -11.52 -3.56
N ASN A 446 15.13 -11.88 -2.36
CA ASN A 446 15.53 -13.26 -2.07
C ASN A 446 14.35 -14.24 -2.20
N SER A 447 13.17 -13.85 -1.72
CA SER A 447 11.91 -14.59 -1.89
C SER A 447 11.53 -14.74 -3.37
N MET A 448 11.55 -13.64 -4.14
CA MET A 448 11.25 -13.65 -5.58
C MET A 448 12.16 -14.62 -6.35
N VAL A 449 13.48 -14.56 -6.13
CA VAL A 449 14.46 -15.43 -6.80
C VAL A 449 14.15 -16.90 -6.50
N LEU A 450 13.89 -17.24 -5.24
CA LEU A 450 13.54 -18.61 -4.83
C LEU A 450 12.25 -19.09 -5.51
N VAL A 451 11.21 -18.25 -5.60
CA VAL A 451 9.95 -18.64 -6.25
C VAL A 451 10.09 -18.75 -7.77
N PHE A 452 10.85 -17.88 -8.44
CA PHE A 452 11.14 -18.03 -9.87
C PHE A 452 11.92 -19.31 -10.18
N LEU A 453 12.88 -19.70 -9.32
CA LEU A 453 13.58 -20.98 -9.44
C LEU A 453 12.65 -22.17 -9.25
N LEU A 454 11.72 -22.12 -8.28
CA LEU A 454 10.71 -23.16 -8.08
C LEU A 454 9.74 -23.29 -9.28
N ILE A 455 9.25 -22.18 -9.82
CA ILE A 455 8.42 -22.19 -11.05
C ILE A 455 9.22 -22.81 -12.20
N GLY A 456 10.46 -22.35 -12.43
CA GLY A 456 11.33 -22.87 -13.48
C GLY A 456 11.55 -24.38 -13.34
N PHE A 457 11.82 -24.87 -12.13
CA PHE A 457 11.99 -26.30 -11.84
C PHE A 457 10.72 -27.11 -12.14
N VAL A 458 9.55 -26.65 -11.68
CA VAL A 458 8.25 -27.32 -11.95
C VAL A 458 7.93 -27.32 -13.44
N VAL A 459 8.14 -26.21 -14.15
CA VAL A 459 7.91 -26.10 -15.60
C VAL A 459 8.89 -26.99 -16.39
N ILE A 460 10.15 -27.08 -16.00
CA ILE A 460 11.14 -27.97 -16.62
C ILE A 460 10.76 -29.43 -16.41
N ILE A 461 10.38 -29.83 -15.19
CA ILE A 461 9.92 -31.20 -14.92
C ILE A 461 8.68 -31.53 -15.75
N LEU A 462 7.66 -30.68 -15.73
CA LEU A 462 6.42 -30.93 -16.45
C LEU A 462 6.63 -30.96 -17.97
N SER A 463 7.44 -30.04 -18.51
CA SER A 463 7.79 -30.03 -19.93
C SER A 463 8.65 -31.24 -20.33
N ARG A 464 9.54 -31.72 -19.45
CA ARG A 464 10.35 -32.92 -19.69
C ARG A 464 9.51 -34.19 -19.67
N ILE A 465 8.60 -34.33 -18.70
CA ILE A 465 7.65 -35.45 -18.64
C ILE A 465 6.73 -35.41 -19.86
N LEU A 466 6.09 -34.27 -20.12
CA LEU A 466 5.17 -34.12 -21.25
C LEU A 466 5.86 -34.37 -22.59
N LYS A 467 7.09 -33.87 -22.79
CA LYS A 467 7.86 -34.12 -24.02
C LYS A 467 8.34 -35.57 -24.13
N HIS A 468 8.73 -36.20 -23.03
CA HIS A 468 9.05 -37.63 -23.02
C HIS A 468 7.84 -38.46 -23.44
N ASP A 469 6.68 -38.18 -22.84
CA ASP A 469 5.44 -38.92 -23.10
C ASP A 469 4.90 -38.61 -24.51
N LEU A 470 5.05 -37.38 -25.03
CA LEU A 470 4.74 -37.00 -26.42
C LEU A 470 5.68 -37.66 -27.46
N ASN A 471 6.97 -37.71 -27.17
CA ASN A 471 7.94 -38.35 -28.06
C ASN A 471 7.69 -39.85 -28.14
N ARG A 472 7.45 -40.52 -26.99
CA ARG A 472 7.15 -41.97 -26.97
C ARG A 472 5.93 -42.29 -27.85
N MET A 473 4.87 -41.47 -27.80
CA MET A 473 3.71 -41.62 -28.68
C MET A 473 4.03 -41.41 -30.17
N SER A 474 5.06 -40.63 -30.51
CA SER A 474 5.45 -40.41 -31.92
C SER A 474 6.23 -41.59 -32.50
N ASP A 475 6.98 -42.31 -31.65
CA ASP A 475 7.74 -43.50 -32.01
C ASP A 475 6.83 -44.76 -32.01
N GLU A 476 5.83 -44.83 -31.12
CA GLU A 476 4.82 -45.92 -31.04
C GLU A 476 3.84 -45.97 -32.24
N ASP A 477 3.62 -44.86 -32.96
CA ASP A 477 2.74 -44.84 -34.16
C ASP A 477 3.40 -45.47 -35.42
N ASP A 478 4.73 -45.72 -35.41
CA ASP A 478 5.49 -46.31 -36.54
C ASP A 478 5.63 -47.84 -36.42
N ASP A 479 5.72 -48.36 -35.19
CA ASP A 479 5.72 -49.80 -34.88
C ASP A 479 4.31 -50.27 -34.48
N GLY A 480 3.59 -50.91 -35.41
CA GLY A 480 2.18 -51.32 -35.28
C GLY A 480 1.82 -52.41 -34.25
N SER A 481 2.50 -52.45 -33.10
CA SER A 481 2.17 -53.29 -31.95
C SER A 481 1.12 -52.62 -31.04
N PRO A 482 -0.02 -53.28 -30.74
CA PRO A 482 -1.02 -52.72 -29.83
C PRO A 482 -0.60 -52.94 -28.36
N GLU A 483 0.37 -52.16 -27.88
CA GLU A 483 0.59 -52.03 -26.44
C GLU A 483 -0.55 -51.22 -25.79
N GLU A 484 -0.84 -51.51 -24.53
CA GLU A 484 -2.01 -51.01 -23.82
C GLU A 484 -2.01 -49.47 -23.71
N GLU A 485 -3.08 -48.81 -24.19
CA GLU A 485 -3.28 -47.35 -24.09
C GLU A 485 -3.33 -46.89 -22.62
N ASN A 486 -2.18 -46.69 -21.98
CA ASN A 486 -2.13 -46.47 -20.54
C ASN A 486 -2.19 -44.98 -20.16
N GLY A 487 -2.94 -44.67 -19.09
CA GLY A 487 -3.00 -43.34 -18.49
C GLY A 487 -3.98 -42.38 -19.19
N TRP A 488 -3.55 -41.15 -19.50
CA TRP A 488 -4.47 -40.10 -19.92
C TRP A 488 -5.03 -40.27 -21.36
N LYS A 489 -4.40 -41.09 -22.22
CA LYS A 489 -4.87 -41.35 -23.60
C LYS A 489 -6.24 -42.07 -23.62
N ILE A 490 -6.43 -43.08 -22.76
CA ILE A 490 -7.66 -43.92 -22.75
C ILE A 490 -8.93 -43.17 -22.34
N ILE A 491 -8.78 -42.10 -21.55
CA ILE A 491 -9.90 -41.29 -21.05
C ILE A 491 -10.34 -40.16 -22.00
N HIS A 492 -9.76 -40.04 -23.21
CA HIS A 492 -10.14 -39.00 -24.18
C HIS A 492 -11.66 -38.92 -24.45
N THR A 493 -12.36 -40.06 -24.40
CA THR A 493 -13.83 -40.14 -24.57
C THR A 493 -14.67 -39.77 -23.33
N ASP A 494 -14.07 -39.44 -22.19
CA ASP A 494 -14.78 -39.03 -20.96
C ASP A 494 -14.28 -37.70 -20.35
N VAL A 495 -13.08 -37.22 -20.72
CA VAL A 495 -12.47 -35.98 -20.19
C VAL A 495 -13.36 -34.73 -20.34
N PHE A 496 -14.09 -34.60 -21.44
CA PHE A 496 -14.96 -33.45 -21.69
C PHE A 496 -16.41 -33.63 -21.18
N ARG A 497 -16.68 -34.68 -20.38
CA ARG A 497 -17.98 -34.88 -19.73
C ARG A 497 -18.26 -33.72 -18.76
N PHE A 498 -19.40 -33.06 -18.94
CA PHE A 498 -19.76 -31.87 -18.16
C PHE A 498 -19.90 -32.15 -16.66
N PRO A 499 -19.55 -31.18 -15.79
CA PRO A 499 -19.59 -31.36 -14.34
C PRO A 499 -21.03 -31.48 -13.80
N ILE A 500 -21.15 -32.17 -12.68
CA ILE A 500 -22.33 -32.16 -11.80
C ILE A 500 -22.49 -30.74 -11.25
N ASN A 501 -23.73 -30.24 -11.08
CA ASN A 501 -24.06 -28.90 -10.56
C ASN A 501 -23.44 -27.74 -11.37
N ARG A 502 -23.75 -27.70 -12.68
CA ARG A 502 -23.27 -26.70 -13.65
C ARG A 502 -23.51 -25.24 -13.21
N GLU A 503 -24.61 -24.98 -12.50
CA GLU A 503 -24.98 -23.63 -12.00
C GLU A 503 -23.99 -23.09 -10.97
N LEU A 504 -23.70 -23.87 -9.92
CA LEU A 504 -22.73 -23.50 -8.90
C LEU A 504 -21.33 -23.36 -9.50
N PHE A 505 -20.97 -24.27 -10.42
CA PHE A 505 -19.69 -24.25 -11.11
C PHE A 505 -19.47 -22.96 -11.92
N CYS A 506 -20.43 -22.59 -12.77
CA CYS A 506 -20.34 -21.36 -13.56
C CYS A 506 -20.42 -20.09 -12.70
N SER A 507 -21.21 -20.11 -11.63
CA SER A 507 -21.30 -19.01 -10.66
C SER A 507 -19.97 -18.75 -9.96
N ILE A 508 -19.26 -19.80 -9.53
CA ILE A 508 -17.91 -19.69 -8.93
C ILE A 508 -16.92 -19.06 -9.91
N LEU A 509 -16.88 -19.52 -11.16
CA LEU A 509 -15.99 -18.98 -12.19
C LEU A 509 -16.31 -17.52 -12.56
N GLY A 510 -17.59 -17.14 -12.53
CA GLY A 510 -18.03 -15.76 -12.71
C GLY A 510 -17.48 -14.84 -11.62
N VAL A 511 -17.80 -15.16 -10.37
CA VAL A 511 -17.39 -14.35 -9.22
C VAL A 511 -15.87 -14.33 -9.03
N GLY A 512 -15.17 -15.45 -9.25
CA GLY A 512 -13.71 -15.47 -9.21
C GLY A 512 -13.06 -14.63 -10.32
N SER A 513 -13.66 -14.58 -11.52
CA SER A 513 -13.20 -13.69 -12.61
C SER A 513 -13.44 -12.20 -12.29
N GLN A 514 -14.54 -11.89 -11.58
CA GLN A 514 -14.80 -10.54 -11.07
C GLN A 514 -13.73 -10.12 -10.07
N PHE A 515 -13.44 -10.94 -9.05
CA PHE A 515 -12.42 -10.61 -8.06
C PHE A 515 -11.02 -10.49 -8.66
N LEU A 516 -10.65 -11.37 -9.59
CA LEU A 516 -9.40 -11.25 -10.34
C LEU A 516 -9.29 -9.88 -11.06
N SER A 517 -10.40 -9.41 -11.63
CA SER A 517 -10.48 -8.11 -12.31
C SER A 517 -10.41 -6.93 -11.32
N ILE A 518 -11.05 -7.03 -10.15
CA ILE A 518 -10.99 -6.01 -9.09
C ILE A 518 -9.55 -5.87 -8.55
N PHE A 519 -8.92 -6.98 -8.14
CA PHE A 519 -7.54 -6.95 -7.63
C PHE A 519 -6.57 -6.39 -8.67
N THR A 520 -6.68 -6.81 -9.92
CA THR A 520 -5.85 -6.28 -11.02
C THR A 520 -6.11 -4.77 -11.22
N GLY A 521 -7.37 -4.32 -11.19
CA GLY A 521 -7.74 -2.91 -11.35
C GLY A 521 -7.19 -2.02 -10.23
N ILE A 522 -7.33 -2.44 -8.96
CA ILE A 522 -6.80 -1.71 -7.80
C ILE A 522 -5.27 -1.61 -7.88
N LEU A 523 -4.58 -2.70 -8.21
CA LEU A 523 -3.12 -2.70 -8.34
C LEU A 523 -2.64 -1.79 -9.48
N VAL A 524 -3.31 -1.82 -10.64
CA VAL A 524 -2.99 -0.93 -11.77
C VAL A 524 -3.20 0.54 -11.38
N PHE A 525 -4.32 0.90 -10.78
CA PHE A 525 -4.56 2.28 -10.33
C PHE A 525 -3.57 2.74 -9.25
N ALA A 526 -3.16 1.84 -8.35
CA ALA A 526 -2.15 2.12 -7.34
C ALA A 526 -0.75 2.36 -7.95
N VAL A 527 -0.32 1.53 -8.92
CA VAL A 527 0.96 1.71 -9.63
C VAL A 527 0.94 2.95 -10.53
N CYS A 528 -0.22 3.32 -11.09
CA CYS A 528 -0.42 4.58 -11.81
C CYS A 528 -0.44 5.82 -10.89
N GLY A 529 -0.33 5.66 -9.56
CA GLY A 529 -0.30 6.78 -8.61
C GLY A 529 -1.65 7.47 -8.39
N MET A 530 -2.77 6.84 -8.76
CA MET A 530 -4.12 7.42 -8.64
C MET A 530 -4.62 7.50 -7.20
N PHE A 531 -4.03 6.73 -6.28
CA PHE A 531 -4.39 6.77 -4.86
C PHE A 531 -3.41 7.65 -4.07
N THR A 532 -3.94 8.66 -3.40
CA THR A 532 -3.16 9.44 -2.41
C THR A 532 -2.89 8.59 -1.18
N VAL A 533 -1.61 8.30 -0.96
CA VAL A 533 -1.02 7.49 0.13
C VAL A 533 -1.76 7.54 1.47
N HIS A 534 -2.17 8.72 1.92
CA HIS A 534 -2.71 8.94 3.27
C HIS A 534 -4.24 8.86 3.40
N ARG A 535 -5.00 8.71 2.30
CA ARG A 535 -6.47 8.63 2.34
C ARG A 535 -6.96 7.19 2.12
N HIS A 536 -6.80 6.34 3.14
CA HIS A 536 -7.28 4.94 3.13
C HIS A 536 -8.75 4.79 2.70
N GLY A 537 -9.61 5.74 3.08
CA GLY A 537 -11.01 5.77 2.67
C GLY A 537 -11.23 5.86 1.15
N SER A 538 -10.31 6.48 0.40
CA SER A 538 -10.38 6.54 -1.07
C SER A 538 -10.23 5.15 -1.68
N LEU A 539 -9.26 4.35 -1.21
CA LEU A 539 -9.06 2.97 -1.67
C LEU A 539 -10.28 2.10 -1.39
N MET A 540 -10.90 2.23 -0.21
CA MET A 540 -12.13 1.50 0.13
C MET A 540 -13.31 1.91 -0.75
N ALA A 541 -13.52 3.21 -0.97
CA ALA A 541 -14.58 3.73 -1.84
C ALA A 541 -14.39 3.27 -3.31
N SER A 542 -13.17 3.37 -3.85
CA SER A 542 -12.86 2.88 -5.20
C SER A 542 -13.00 1.36 -5.33
N GLY A 543 -12.70 0.59 -4.27
CA GLY A 543 -12.97 -0.85 -4.24
C GLY A 543 -14.46 -1.19 -4.36
N VAL A 544 -15.32 -0.43 -3.66
CA VAL A 544 -16.79 -0.55 -3.73
C VAL A 544 -17.32 -0.19 -5.12
N ILE A 545 -16.81 0.90 -5.73
CA ILE A 545 -17.17 1.33 -7.09
C ILE A 545 -16.71 0.30 -8.13
N LEU A 546 -15.47 -0.19 -8.03
CA LEU A 546 -14.93 -1.25 -8.89
C LEU A 546 -15.74 -2.55 -8.77
N TYR A 547 -16.19 -2.92 -7.57
CA TYR A 547 -17.06 -4.08 -7.38
C TYR A 547 -18.38 -3.92 -8.16
N ALA A 548 -19.01 -2.74 -8.11
CA ALA A 548 -20.24 -2.44 -8.83
C ALA A 548 -20.04 -2.54 -10.36
N PHE A 549 -18.98 -1.95 -10.92
CA PHE A 549 -18.73 -2.00 -12.37
C PHE A 549 -18.28 -3.38 -12.88
N THR A 550 -17.41 -4.08 -12.14
CA THR A 550 -16.90 -5.41 -12.54
C THR A 550 -17.95 -6.52 -12.43
N SER A 551 -19.08 -6.28 -11.77
CA SER A 551 -20.22 -7.22 -11.68
C SER A 551 -20.72 -7.72 -13.05
N CYS A 552 -20.61 -6.90 -14.10
CA CYS A 552 -20.87 -7.29 -15.49
C CYS A 552 -19.95 -8.42 -15.97
N ILE A 553 -18.67 -8.43 -15.56
CA ILE A 553 -17.70 -9.50 -15.88
C ILE A 553 -18.12 -10.82 -15.23
N ALA A 554 -18.64 -10.78 -14.00
CA ALA A 554 -19.16 -11.95 -13.29
C ALA A 554 -20.30 -12.61 -14.07
N GLY A 555 -21.29 -11.80 -14.44
CA GLY A 555 -22.43 -12.22 -15.25
C GLY A 555 -22.01 -12.76 -16.61
N TYR A 556 -21.13 -12.05 -17.33
CA TYR A 556 -20.64 -12.44 -18.65
C TYR A 556 -19.95 -13.81 -18.63
N MET A 557 -19.00 -14.01 -17.71
CA MET A 557 -18.26 -15.27 -17.64
C MET A 557 -19.17 -16.43 -17.20
N SER A 558 -20.00 -16.22 -16.17
CA SER A 558 -20.95 -17.23 -15.70
C SER A 558 -21.97 -17.62 -16.78
N GLY A 559 -22.63 -16.64 -17.42
CA GLY A 559 -23.61 -16.87 -18.48
C GLY A 559 -23.03 -17.54 -19.71
N ARG A 560 -21.81 -17.14 -20.12
CA ARG A 560 -21.09 -17.75 -21.25
C ARG A 560 -20.76 -19.22 -20.98
N MET A 561 -20.17 -19.52 -19.83
CA MET A 561 -19.77 -20.89 -19.48
C MET A 561 -20.99 -21.78 -19.25
N TYR A 562 -22.06 -21.26 -18.62
CA TYR A 562 -23.29 -22.02 -18.37
C TYR A 562 -23.98 -22.42 -19.68
N ARG A 563 -24.02 -21.51 -20.66
CA ARG A 563 -24.56 -21.82 -21.99
C ARG A 563 -23.68 -22.80 -22.77
N GLN A 564 -22.35 -22.71 -22.63
CA GLN A 564 -21.40 -23.68 -23.18
C GLN A 564 -21.57 -25.09 -22.60
N LEU A 565 -21.83 -25.21 -21.30
CA LEU A 565 -22.16 -26.47 -20.63
C LEU A 565 -23.63 -26.92 -20.87
N GLN A 566 -24.28 -26.45 -21.93
CA GLN A 566 -25.66 -26.80 -22.30
C GLN A 566 -26.68 -26.60 -21.16
N GLY A 567 -26.54 -25.53 -20.38
CA GLY A 567 -27.50 -25.14 -19.36
C GLY A 567 -28.74 -24.45 -19.96
N GLU A 568 -29.92 -24.76 -19.42
CA GLU A 568 -31.21 -24.18 -19.85
C GLU A 568 -31.68 -23.04 -18.92
N HIS A 569 -31.56 -23.22 -17.60
CA HIS A 569 -32.05 -22.28 -16.58
C HIS A 569 -31.07 -21.13 -16.29
N TRP A 570 -30.69 -20.40 -17.34
CA TRP A 570 -29.68 -19.33 -17.26
C TRP A 570 -30.01 -18.25 -16.21
N THR A 571 -31.29 -17.94 -16.00
CA THR A 571 -31.75 -16.95 -15.01
C THR A 571 -31.36 -17.36 -13.58
N TRP A 572 -31.57 -18.62 -13.20
CA TRP A 572 -31.19 -19.12 -11.87
C TRP A 572 -29.68 -19.13 -11.67
N ASN A 573 -28.91 -19.50 -12.69
CA ASN A 573 -27.45 -19.40 -12.66
C ASN A 573 -26.96 -17.95 -12.43
N ILE A 574 -27.58 -16.94 -13.05
CA ILE A 574 -27.21 -15.53 -12.84
C ILE A 574 -27.64 -15.02 -11.46
N ILE A 575 -28.82 -15.41 -10.96
CA ILE A 575 -29.24 -15.12 -9.58
C ILE A 575 -28.27 -15.74 -8.58
N LEU A 576 -27.86 -16.99 -8.79
CA LEU A 576 -26.85 -17.66 -7.96
C LEU A 576 -25.50 -16.94 -8.01
N THR A 577 -25.05 -16.54 -9.21
CA THR A 577 -23.80 -15.77 -9.39
C THR A 577 -23.83 -14.46 -8.58
N ALA A 578 -24.94 -13.71 -8.62
CA ALA A 578 -25.07 -12.45 -7.90
C ALA A 578 -25.14 -12.62 -6.36
N ASN A 579 -25.66 -13.77 -5.88
CA ASN A 579 -25.82 -14.04 -4.45
C ASN A 579 -24.65 -14.82 -3.82
N LEU A 580 -23.82 -15.50 -4.62
CA LEU A 580 -22.77 -16.42 -4.17
C LEU A 580 -21.77 -15.78 -3.18
N PHE A 581 -21.32 -14.55 -3.47
CA PHE A 581 -20.45 -13.81 -2.56
C PHE A 581 -21.21 -12.91 -1.58
N THR A 582 -22.27 -12.26 -2.07
CA THR A 582 -22.93 -11.15 -1.36
C THR A 582 -23.71 -11.63 -0.14
N VAL A 583 -24.35 -12.79 -0.21
CA VAL A 583 -25.10 -13.36 0.93
C VAL A 583 -24.14 -13.80 2.05
N PRO A 584 -23.08 -14.62 1.82
CA PRO A 584 -22.11 -14.94 2.87
C PRO A 584 -21.41 -13.69 3.45
N PHE A 585 -21.04 -12.73 2.59
CA PHE A 585 -20.45 -11.46 3.03
C PHE A 585 -21.40 -10.69 3.94
N PHE A 586 -22.66 -10.51 3.54
CA PHE A 586 -23.66 -9.79 4.31
C PHE A 586 -23.97 -10.47 5.65
N VAL A 587 -24.04 -11.81 5.70
CA VAL A 587 -24.24 -12.55 6.96
C VAL A 587 -23.07 -12.33 7.93
N ILE A 588 -21.82 -12.46 7.48
CA ILE A 588 -20.64 -12.23 8.31
C ILE A 588 -20.59 -10.76 8.77
N TRP A 589 -20.80 -9.83 7.85
CA TRP A 589 -20.82 -8.40 8.14
C TRP A 589 -21.94 -8.03 9.12
N CYS A 590 -23.15 -8.59 9.01
CA CYS A 590 -24.23 -8.37 9.96
C CYS A 590 -23.85 -8.82 11.38
N ILE A 591 -23.24 -10.01 11.53
CA ILE A 591 -22.78 -10.50 12.83
C ILE A 591 -21.74 -9.54 13.43
N ILE A 592 -20.70 -9.19 12.66
CA ILE A 592 -19.65 -8.25 13.11
C ILE A 592 -20.26 -6.90 13.49
N ASN A 593 -21.13 -6.36 12.65
CA ASN A 593 -21.76 -5.06 12.85
C ASN A 593 -22.69 -5.06 14.08
N THR A 594 -23.44 -6.15 14.35
CA THR A 594 -24.23 -6.26 15.59
C THR A 594 -23.36 -6.20 16.85
N PHE A 595 -22.19 -6.86 16.85
CA PHE A 595 -21.24 -6.74 17.96
C PHE A 595 -20.61 -5.35 18.05
N ALA A 596 -20.26 -4.73 16.92
CA ALA A 596 -19.74 -3.35 16.88
C ALA A 596 -20.74 -2.34 17.46
N TRP A 597 -22.02 -2.46 17.10
CA TRP A 597 -23.11 -1.68 17.68
C TRP A 597 -23.32 -1.94 19.17
N ALA A 598 -23.22 -3.21 19.62
CA ALA A 598 -23.35 -3.57 21.04
C ALA A 598 -22.24 -2.99 21.93
N HIS A 599 -21.02 -2.85 21.38
CA HIS A 599 -19.90 -2.19 22.06
C HIS A 599 -19.84 -0.67 21.84
N GLY A 600 -20.66 -0.09 20.94
CA GLY A 600 -20.68 1.35 20.68
C GLY A 600 -19.49 1.88 19.87
N THR A 601 -18.88 1.05 19.01
CA THR A 601 -17.64 1.41 18.29
C THR A 601 -17.90 2.26 17.04
N THR A 602 -16.94 3.07 16.61
CA THR A 602 -17.08 3.91 15.40
C THR A 602 -17.04 3.10 14.11
N GLN A 603 -16.45 1.91 14.14
CA GLN A 603 -16.48 0.91 13.05
C GLN A 603 -17.89 0.34 12.80
N ALA A 604 -18.83 0.54 13.72
CA ALA A 604 -20.24 0.26 13.48
C ALA A 604 -20.76 1.15 12.34
N LEU A 605 -21.16 0.56 11.21
CA LEU A 605 -21.68 1.34 10.09
C LEU A 605 -23.09 1.86 10.43
N PRO A 606 -23.41 3.13 10.13
CA PRO A 606 -24.76 3.67 10.32
C PRO A 606 -25.74 2.94 9.42
N TYR A 607 -26.96 2.72 9.91
CA TYR A 607 -28.06 2.14 9.12
C TYR A 607 -28.25 2.86 7.75
N THR A 608 -28.09 4.19 7.71
CA THR A 608 -28.13 4.98 6.47
C THR A 608 -27.10 4.53 5.43
N THR A 609 -25.84 4.33 5.84
CA THR A 609 -24.76 3.88 4.94
C THR A 609 -25.02 2.45 4.46
N VAL A 610 -25.56 1.59 5.32
CA VAL A 610 -25.93 0.21 4.98
C VAL A 610 -27.03 0.20 3.90
N LEU A 611 -28.05 1.05 4.04
CA LEU A 611 -29.07 1.23 3.01
C LEU A 611 -28.45 1.73 1.69
N ILE A 612 -27.57 2.73 1.72
CA ILE A 612 -26.91 3.26 0.50
C ILE A 612 -26.14 2.15 -0.23
N LEU A 613 -25.35 1.34 0.48
CA LEU A 613 -24.62 0.22 -0.11
C LEU A 613 -25.56 -0.86 -0.66
N ALA A 614 -26.65 -1.18 0.04
CA ALA A 614 -27.66 -2.14 -0.42
C ALA A 614 -28.41 -1.65 -1.66
N PHE A 615 -28.79 -0.37 -1.73
CA PHE A 615 -29.41 0.24 -2.90
C PHE A 615 -28.44 0.31 -4.08
N MET A 616 -27.17 0.68 -3.86
CA MET A 616 -26.16 0.67 -4.91
C MET A 616 -25.93 -0.75 -5.46
N TRP A 617 -25.91 -1.78 -4.61
CA TRP A 617 -25.86 -3.17 -5.06
C TRP A 617 -27.11 -3.57 -5.86
N LEU A 618 -28.31 -3.22 -5.39
CA LEU A 618 -29.58 -3.61 -6.01
C LEU A 618 -29.86 -2.85 -7.32
N LEU A 619 -29.49 -1.58 -7.41
CA LEU A 619 -29.78 -0.70 -8.57
C LEU A 619 -28.66 -0.68 -9.61
N VAL A 620 -27.41 -0.93 -9.21
CA VAL A 620 -26.25 -0.94 -10.13
C VAL A 620 -25.68 -2.35 -10.28
N GLY A 621 -25.20 -2.96 -9.19
CA GLY A 621 -24.47 -4.24 -9.25
C GLY A 621 -25.30 -5.41 -9.80
N PHE A 622 -26.51 -5.62 -9.29
CA PHE A 622 -27.37 -6.71 -9.73
C PHE A 622 -27.83 -6.57 -11.19
N PRO A 623 -28.33 -5.40 -11.66
CA PRO A 623 -28.65 -5.19 -13.08
C PRO A 623 -27.44 -5.34 -14.01
N LEU A 624 -26.25 -4.84 -13.63
CA LEU A 624 -25.04 -5.05 -14.43
C LEU A 624 -24.65 -6.54 -14.51
N THR A 625 -24.82 -7.31 -13.44
CA THR A 625 -24.63 -8.77 -13.46
C THR A 625 -25.61 -9.45 -14.43
N VAL A 626 -26.89 -9.01 -14.45
CA VAL A 626 -27.90 -9.55 -15.38
C VAL A 626 -27.59 -9.17 -16.83
N LEU A 627 -27.23 -7.92 -17.11
CA LEU A 627 -26.80 -7.47 -18.44
C LEU A 627 -25.58 -8.26 -18.94
N GLY A 628 -24.56 -8.41 -18.08
CA GLY A 628 -23.40 -9.27 -18.35
C GLY A 628 -23.82 -10.70 -18.70
N GLY A 629 -24.72 -11.30 -17.91
CA GLY A 629 -25.28 -12.62 -18.16
C GLY A 629 -25.98 -12.77 -19.51
N ILE A 630 -26.77 -11.76 -19.92
CA ILE A 630 -27.43 -11.71 -21.23
C ILE A 630 -26.39 -11.64 -22.36
N PHE A 631 -25.38 -10.77 -22.25
CA PHE A 631 -24.29 -10.69 -23.23
C PHE A 631 -23.48 -12.00 -23.30
N GLY A 632 -23.17 -12.61 -22.15
CA GLY A 632 -22.46 -13.89 -22.07
C GLY A 632 -23.21 -15.03 -22.76
N LYS A 633 -24.52 -15.14 -22.53
CA LYS A 633 -25.41 -16.13 -23.17
C LYS A 633 -25.58 -15.89 -24.68
N ASN A 634 -25.62 -14.63 -25.12
CA ASN A 634 -25.85 -14.31 -26.53
C ASN A 634 -24.56 -14.42 -27.38
N TRP A 635 -23.38 -14.18 -26.78
CA TRP A 635 -22.08 -14.30 -27.45
C TRP A 635 -21.46 -15.71 -27.29
N SER A 636 -22.05 -16.61 -26.51
CA SER A 636 -21.52 -17.97 -26.35
C SER A 636 -21.73 -18.81 -27.62
N GLY A 637 -20.64 -19.09 -28.35
CA GLY A 637 -20.57 -20.25 -29.23
C GLY A 637 -20.61 -21.56 -28.43
N ASN A 638 -20.84 -22.69 -29.12
CA ASN A 638 -20.83 -24.02 -28.53
C ASN A 638 -19.52 -24.31 -27.76
N PHE A 639 -19.57 -25.23 -26.80
CA PHE A 639 -18.35 -25.70 -26.15
C PHE A 639 -17.54 -26.55 -27.14
N ASP A 640 -16.43 -25.99 -27.60
CA ASP A 640 -15.48 -26.67 -28.47
C ASP A 640 -14.70 -27.73 -27.68
N ALA A 641 -15.06 -29.00 -27.90
CA ALA A 641 -14.47 -30.18 -27.29
C ALA A 641 -13.71 -30.97 -28.36
N PRO A 642 -12.37 -31.10 -28.26
CA PRO A 642 -11.55 -31.85 -29.23
C PRO A 642 -12.01 -33.30 -29.45
N CYS A 643 -12.55 -33.95 -28.41
CA CYS A 643 -13.00 -35.34 -28.48
C CYS A 643 -14.49 -35.45 -28.12
N ARG A 644 -15.23 -36.28 -28.86
CA ARG A 644 -16.64 -36.60 -28.57
C ARG A 644 -16.73 -37.55 -27.36
N THR A 645 -17.68 -37.28 -26.47
CA THR A 645 -17.89 -38.11 -25.28
C THR A 645 -18.71 -39.37 -25.54
N LYS A 646 -18.39 -40.47 -24.83
CA LYS A 646 -19.21 -41.70 -24.79
C LYS A 646 -20.38 -41.54 -23.81
N ASN A 647 -21.48 -42.24 -24.05
CA ASN A 647 -22.67 -42.17 -23.18
C ASN A 647 -22.39 -42.76 -21.78
N ILE A 648 -21.81 -43.97 -21.72
CA ILE A 648 -21.45 -44.66 -20.49
C ILE A 648 -20.06 -44.17 -20.04
N SER A 649 -19.93 -43.82 -18.76
CA SER A 649 -18.66 -43.42 -18.14
C SER A 649 -17.80 -44.63 -17.81
N ARG A 650 -16.49 -44.56 -18.08
CA ARG A 650 -15.50 -45.52 -17.58
C ARG A 650 -15.47 -45.54 -16.03
N GLU A 651 -15.26 -46.71 -15.45
CA GLU A 651 -15.00 -46.86 -14.00
C GLU A 651 -13.60 -46.33 -13.66
N ILE A 652 -13.47 -45.66 -12.50
CA ILE A 652 -12.22 -45.01 -12.10
C ILE A 652 -11.44 -45.95 -11.18
N PRO A 653 -10.16 -46.25 -11.48
CA PRO A 653 -9.38 -47.18 -10.67
C PRO A 653 -9.18 -46.68 -9.23
N GLN A 654 -9.07 -47.60 -8.27
CA GLN A 654 -8.77 -47.26 -6.88
C GLN A 654 -7.31 -46.77 -6.76
N VAL A 655 -7.15 -45.50 -6.41
CA VAL A 655 -5.83 -44.87 -6.23
C VAL A 655 -5.38 -44.90 -4.77
N ALA A 656 -4.06 -45.00 -4.55
CA ALA A 656 -3.45 -44.95 -3.23
C ALA A 656 -3.78 -43.65 -2.47
N TRP A 657 -3.72 -43.69 -1.13
CA TRP A 657 -4.17 -42.60 -0.25
C TRP A 657 -3.57 -41.21 -0.60
N TYR A 658 -2.29 -41.16 -1.00
CA TYR A 658 -1.58 -39.93 -1.35
C TYR A 658 -2.03 -39.31 -2.70
N ARG A 659 -2.79 -40.04 -3.52
CA ARG A 659 -3.41 -39.57 -4.77
C ARG A 659 -4.89 -39.19 -4.60
N THR A 660 -5.45 -39.32 -3.40
CA THR A 660 -6.83 -38.89 -3.10
C THR A 660 -7.02 -37.39 -3.30
N SER A 661 -8.26 -36.95 -3.51
CA SER A 661 -8.59 -35.53 -3.68
C SER A 661 -8.17 -34.66 -2.49
N VAL A 662 -8.21 -35.19 -1.26
CA VAL A 662 -7.79 -34.45 -0.05
C VAL A 662 -6.27 -34.24 -0.05
N ALA A 663 -5.49 -35.28 -0.36
CA ALA A 663 -4.04 -35.14 -0.48
C ALA A 663 -3.65 -34.15 -1.60
N ARG A 664 -4.32 -34.23 -2.77
CA ARG A 664 -4.16 -33.27 -3.86
C ARG A 664 -4.52 -31.84 -3.45
N MET A 665 -5.60 -31.65 -2.69
CA MET A 665 -6.04 -30.34 -2.17
C MET A 665 -5.00 -29.72 -1.22
N LEU A 666 -4.40 -30.53 -0.34
CA LEU A 666 -3.35 -30.06 0.58
C LEU A 666 -2.07 -29.67 -0.16
N ILE A 667 -1.59 -30.51 -1.08
CA ILE A 667 -0.39 -30.22 -1.90
C ILE A 667 -0.62 -28.98 -2.77
N GLY A 668 -1.79 -28.89 -3.41
CA GLY A 668 -2.16 -27.80 -4.32
C GLY A 668 -2.24 -26.42 -3.64
N GLY A 669 -2.66 -26.37 -2.38
CA GLY A 669 -2.76 -25.12 -1.62
C GLY A 669 -1.49 -24.75 -0.83
N PHE A 670 -0.69 -25.74 -0.41
CA PHE A 670 0.51 -25.49 0.38
C PHE A 670 1.61 -24.79 -0.43
N LEU A 671 1.80 -25.19 -1.69
CA LEU A 671 2.88 -24.66 -2.52
C LEU A 671 2.67 -23.18 -2.93
N PRO A 672 1.48 -22.72 -3.38
CA PRO A 672 1.23 -21.29 -3.62
C PRO A 672 1.27 -20.48 -2.32
N PHE A 673 0.82 -21.05 -1.20
CA PHE A 673 0.94 -20.43 0.12
C PHE A 673 2.41 -20.22 0.54
N SER A 674 3.26 -21.24 0.38
CA SER A 674 4.69 -21.15 0.68
C SER A 674 5.38 -20.03 -0.09
N ALA A 675 5.02 -19.84 -1.37
CA ALA A 675 5.53 -18.79 -2.23
C ALA A 675 5.15 -17.35 -1.80
N ILE A 676 4.07 -17.17 -1.03
CA ILE A 676 3.63 -15.85 -0.55
C ILE A 676 3.81 -15.65 0.96
N SER A 677 4.27 -16.66 1.70
CA SER A 677 4.24 -16.68 3.17
C SER A 677 5.01 -15.55 3.85
N VAL A 678 6.10 -15.07 3.24
CA VAL A 678 6.87 -13.91 3.70
C VAL A 678 6.10 -12.62 3.49
N GLU A 679 5.55 -12.40 2.29
CA GLU A 679 4.78 -11.20 1.94
C GLU A 679 3.47 -11.13 2.73
N LEU A 680 2.87 -12.28 3.02
CA LEU A 680 1.66 -12.41 3.81
C LEU A 680 1.85 -11.89 5.24
N TYR A 681 3.04 -12.02 5.83
CA TYR A 681 3.37 -11.41 7.13
C TYR A 681 3.22 -9.89 7.08
N TYR A 682 3.79 -9.25 6.07
CA TYR A 682 3.77 -7.80 5.92
C TYR A 682 2.37 -7.28 5.54
N ILE A 683 1.65 -8.01 4.68
CA ILE A 683 0.23 -7.71 4.37
C ILE A 683 -0.62 -7.79 5.65
N PHE A 684 -0.41 -8.78 6.51
CA PHE A 684 -1.14 -8.88 7.77
C PHE A 684 -0.69 -7.80 8.78
N SER A 685 0.60 -7.50 8.90
CA SER A 685 1.11 -6.44 9.78
C SER A 685 0.54 -5.06 9.45
N THR A 686 0.18 -4.84 8.18
CA THR A 686 -0.23 -3.52 7.69
C THR A 686 -1.73 -3.37 7.46
N PHE A 687 -2.44 -4.44 7.10
CA PHE A 687 -3.92 -4.44 7.08
C PHE A 687 -4.52 -4.55 8.48
N TRP A 688 -3.86 -5.30 9.39
CA TRP A 688 -4.35 -5.52 10.75
C TRP A 688 -3.61 -4.73 11.83
N GLY A 689 -2.35 -4.34 11.60
CA GLY A 689 -1.57 -3.53 12.53
C GLY A 689 -1.67 -2.02 12.25
N ARG A 690 -0.60 -1.28 12.58
CA ARG A 690 -0.50 0.19 12.41
C ARG A 690 0.54 0.61 11.36
N GLU A 691 1.35 -0.33 10.88
CA GLU A 691 2.39 -0.10 9.87
C GLU A 691 1.75 0.17 8.51
N HIS A 692 2.18 1.20 7.79
CA HIS A 692 1.60 1.56 6.49
C HIS A 692 2.39 0.88 5.37
N TYR A 693 1.75 -0.04 4.61
CA TYR A 693 2.43 -0.72 3.51
C TYR A 693 2.41 0.11 2.24
N MET A 694 3.51 0.80 1.95
CA MET A 694 3.57 1.74 0.84
C MET A 694 4.14 1.20 -0.48
N LEU A 695 4.32 -0.11 -0.60
CA LEU A 695 5.01 -0.74 -1.73
C LEU A 695 4.03 -1.47 -2.68
N TYR A 696 3.07 -0.73 -3.24
CA TYR A 696 2.12 -1.22 -4.25
C TYR A 696 2.80 -1.89 -5.46
N GLY A 697 3.99 -1.45 -5.84
CA GLY A 697 4.80 -2.07 -6.88
C GLY A 697 5.25 -3.50 -6.53
N ILE A 698 5.69 -3.74 -5.29
CA ILE A 698 6.05 -5.08 -4.81
C ILE A 698 4.81 -5.97 -4.76
N LEU A 699 3.70 -5.47 -4.19
CA LEU A 699 2.44 -6.19 -4.11
C LEU A 699 1.94 -6.65 -5.50
N THR A 700 2.15 -5.82 -6.54
CA THR A 700 1.81 -6.16 -7.93
C THR A 700 2.67 -7.31 -8.47
N ILE A 701 3.98 -7.32 -8.18
CA ILE A 701 4.88 -8.40 -8.61
C ILE A 701 4.53 -9.71 -7.88
N VAL A 702 4.30 -9.64 -6.56
CA VAL A 702 3.90 -10.79 -5.73
C VAL A 702 2.57 -11.38 -6.21
N PHE A 703 1.62 -10.54 -6.60
CA PHE A 703 0.35 -10.99 -7.19
C PHE A 703 0.54 -11.74 -8.51
N ILE A 704 1.39 -11.22 -9.42
CA ILE A 704 1.72 -11.92 -10.69
C ILE A 704 2.39 -13.27 -10.42
N ILE A 705 3.32 -13.32 -9.46
CA ILE A 705 4.00 -14.55 -9.04
C ILE A 705 2.98 -15.57 -8.49
N LEU A 706 2.07 -15.15 -7.59
CA LEU A 706 1.02 -16.01 -7.04
C LEU A 706 0.13 -16.62 -8.14
N LEU A 707 -0.29 -15.82 -9.12
CA LEU A 707 -1.09 -16.31 -10.26
C LEU A 707 -0.31 -17.34 -11.10
N SER A 708 0.97 -17.08 -11.35
CA SER A 708 1.86 -17.98 -12.10
C SER A 708 2.08 -19.32 -11.38
N VAL A 709 2.45 -19.29 -10.11
CA VAL A 709 2.62 -20.48 -9.25
C VAL A 709 1.34 -21.32 -9.22
N THR A 710 0.19 -20.66 -8.98
CA THR A 710 -1.13 -21.30 -8.94
C THR A 710 -1.47 -21.98 -10.27
N ALA A 711 -1.20 -21.31 -11.40
CA ALA A 711 -1.43 -21.88 -12.73
C ALA A 711 -0.56 -23.12 -13.00
N CYS A 712 0.75 -23.05 -12.72
CA CYS A 712 1.67 -24.17 -12.90
C CYS A 712 1.30 -25.39 -12.07
N ILE A 713 0.92 -25.20 -10.80
CA ILE A 713 0.54 -26.29 -9.89
C ILE A 713 -0.82 -26.89 -10.30
N SER A 714 -1.79 -26.08 -10.74
CA SER A 714 -3.06 -26.60 -11.26
C SER A 714 -2.83 -27.48 -12.49
N ILE A 715 -1.96 -27.06 -13.42
CA ILE A 715 -1.58 -27.84 -14.60
C ILE A 715 -0.90 -29.16 -14.19
N ALA A 716 0.07 -29.13 -13.26
CA ALA A 716 0.76 -30.33 -12.79
C ALA A 716 -0.17 -31.32 -12.08
N LEU A 717 -1.03 -30.86 -11.18
CA LEU A 717 -1.98 -31.72 -10.47
C LEU A 717 -3.08 -32.26 -11.38
N THR A 718 -3.52 -31.49 -12.38
CA THR A 718 -4.46 -32.01 -13.40
C THR A 718 -3.78 -33.01 -14.35
N TYR A 719 -2.50 -32.85 -14.69
CA TYR A 719 -1.75 -33.89 -15.41
C TYR A 719 -1.68 -35.20 -14.62
N PHE A 720 -1.23 -35.16 -13.36
CA PHE A 720 -1.15 -36.36 -12.52
C PHE A 720 -2.51 -37.00 -12.24
N GLN A 721 -3.59 -36.21 -12.21
CA GLN A 721 -4.96 -36.73 -12.13
C GLN A 721 -5.36 -37.50 -13.40
N LEU A 722 -5.11 -36.93 -14.58
CA LEU A 722 -5.44 -37.58 -15.85
C LEU A 722 -4.59 -38.83 -16.11
N ALA A 723 -3.30 -38.78 -15.75
CA ALA A 723 -2.40 -39.93 -15.78
C ALA A 723 -2.79 -41.06 -14.79
N ALA A 724 -3.69 -40.79 -13.85
CA ALA A 724 -4.31 -41.78 -12.96
C ALA A 724 -5.75 -42.17 -13.38
N GLU A 725 -6.11 -41.92 -14.64
CA GLU A 725 -7.42 -42.21 -15.26
C GLU A 725 -8.66 -41.53 -14.62
N ASP A 726 -8.47 -40.55 -13.73
CA ASP A 726 -9.56 -39.84 -13.05
C ASP A 726 -9.99 -38.60 -13.86
N TYR A 727 -10.89 -38.79 -14.83
CA TYR A 727 -11.39 -37.74 -15.74
C TYR A 727 -12.15 -36.58 -15.06
N ARG A 728 -12.38 -36.61 -13.74
CA ARG A 728 -13.19 -35.60 -13.00
C ARG A 728 -12.40 -34.33 -12.65
N TRP A 729 -11.72 -33.74 -13.62
CA TRP A 729 -10.79 -32.62 -13.39
C TRP A 729 -11.49 -31.27 -13.11
N TRP A 730 -12.72 -31.07 -13.63
CA TRP A 730 -13.47 -29.80 -13.53
C TRP A 730 -13.51 -29.23 -12.11
N TRP A 731 -14.13 -29.95 -11.16
CA TRP A 731 -14.22 -29.52 -9.77
C TRP A 731 -12.88 -29.57 -9.03
N GLN A 732 -12.03 -30.56 -9.35
CA GLN A 732 -10.73 -30.72 -8.68
C GLN A 732 -9.82 -29.52 -8.94
N SER A 733 -9.73 -29.02 -10.18
CA SER A 733 -8.91 -27.85 -10.54
C SER A 733 -9.28 -26.57 -9.77
N ILE A 734 -10.57 -26.35 -9.48
CA ILE A 734 -11.02 -25.26 -8.60
C ILE A 734 -10.57 -25.51 -7.16
N ILE A 735 -10.82 -26.71 -6.64
CA ILE A 735 -10.56 -27.03 -5.22
C ILE A 735 -9.05 -27.06 -4.91
N THR A 736 -8.20 -27.58 -5.80
CA THR A 736 -6.75 -27.68 -5.58
C THR A 736 -6.04 -26.33 -5.61
N SER A 737 -6.50 -25.37 -6.41
CA SER A 737 -5.92 -24.03 -6.46
C SER A 737 -6.56 -23.09 -5.43
N GLY A 738 -7.87 -23.22 -5.21
CA GLY A 738 -8.60 -22.45 -4.20
C GLY A 738 -8.19 -22.77 -2.76
N SER A 739 -7.75 -24.00 -2.47
CA SER A 739 -7.35 -24.42 -1.11
C SER A 739 -6.20 -23.61 -0.51
N THR A 740 -5.44 -22.85 -1.32
CA THR A 740 -4.51 -21.82 -0.85
C THR A 740 -5.16 -20.89 0.20
N GLY A 741 -6.44 -20.54 0.03
CA GLY A 741 -7.19 -19.72 1.01
C GLY A 741 -7.34 -20.38 2.39
N LEU A 742 -7.36 -21.72 2.48
CA LEU A 742 -7.37 -22.44 3.75
C LEU A 742 -6.02 -22.30 4.47
N PHE A 743 -4.90 -22.36 3.74
CA PHE A 743 -3.57 -22.16 4.31
C PHE A 743 -3.36 -20.71 4.77
N VAL A 744 -3.87 -19.73 4.03
CA VAL A 744 -3.92 -18.32 4.46
C VAL A 744 -4.73 -18.16 5.76
N PHE A 745 -5.86 -18.86 5.90
CA PHE A 745 -6.65 -18.84 7.13
C PHE A 745 -5.91 -19.48 8.32
N LEU A 746 -5.23 -20.62 8.12
CA LEU A 746 -4.39 -21.25 9.15
C LEU A 746 -3.22 -20.34 9.56
N TYR A 747 -2.62 -19.63 8.60
CA TYR A 747 -1.62 -18.61 8.88
C TYR A 747 -2.19 -17.44 9.69
N ALA A 748 -3.41 -17.00 9.40
CA ALA A 748 -4.08 -15.95 10.19
C ALA A 748 -4.29 -16.35 11.65
N VAL A 749 -4.64 -17.62 11.91
CA VAL A 749 -4.71 -18.18 13.28
C VAL A 749 -3.33 -18.12 13.95
N PHE A 750 -2.27 -18.55 13.26
CA PHE A 750 -0.89 -18.46 13.78
C PHE A 750 -0.46 -17.01 14.06
N PHE A 751 -0.77 -16.09 13.15
CA PHE A 751 -0.46 -14.66 13.28
C PHE A 751 -1.19 -14.06 14.49
N TYR A 752 -2.48 -14.35 14.65
CA TYR A 752 -3.29 -13.84 15.76
C TYR A 752 -2.67 -14.20 17.13
N PHE A 753 -2.35 -15.47 17.36
CA PHE A 753 -1.86 -15.94 18.66
C PHE A 753 -0.38 -15.68 18.93
N ASN A 754 0.50 -15.75 17.91
CA ASN A 754 1.96 -15.71 18.11
C ASN A 754 2.64 -14.41 17.66
N ARG A 755 1.93 -13.53 16.95
CA ARG A 755 2.52 -12.28 16.39
C ARG A 755 1.71 -11.04 16.74
N SER A 756 0.39 -11.13 16.74
CA SER A 756 -0.47 -10.01 17.12
C SER A 756 -0.46 -9.80 18.64
N LYS A 757 -0.59 -8.54 19.07
CA LYS A 757 -0.86 -8.18 20.49
C LYS A 757 -2.36 -8.01 20.78
N MET A 758 -3.22 -8.39 19.84
CA MET A 758 -4.66 -8.14 19.87
C MET A 758 -5.34 -8.95 20.97
N ARG A 759 -6.31 -8.34 21.65
CA ARG A 759 -7.11 -8.96 22.72
C ARG A 759 -8.56 -8.50 22.64
N GLY A 760 -9.45 -9.12 23.40
CA GLY A 760 -10.86 -8.77 23.45
C GLY A 760 -11.72 -9.43 22.37
N THR A 761 -12.99 -9.66 22.71
CA THR A 761 -13.96 -10.42 21.90
C THR A 761 -14.29 -9.73 20.57
N LEU A 762 -14.46 -8.40 20.59
CA LEU A 762 -14.75 -7.58 19.42
C LEU A 762 -13.64 -7.68 18.37
N GLN A 763 -12.39 -7.40 18.76
CA GLN A 763 -11.22 -7.45 17.88
C GLN A 763 -11.00 -8.87 17.34
N THR A 764 -11.20 -9.91 18.17
CA THR A 764 -11.17 -11.32 17.74
C THR A 764 -12.19 -11.59 16.62
N LEU A 765 -13.44 -11.17 16.81
CA LEU A 765 -14.54 -11.41 15.87
C LEU A 765 -14.34 -10.64 14.56
N GLN A 766 -13.92 -9.38 14.61
CA GLN A 766 -13.60 -8.57 13.44
C GLN A 766 -12.43 -9.18 12.64
N PHE A 767 -11.34 -9.55 13.33
CA PHE A 767 -10.16 -10.17 12.71
C PHE A 767 -10.53 -11.45 11.97
N PHE A 768 -11.10 -12.44 12.66
CA PHE A 768 -11.42 -13.73 12.03
C PHE A 768 -12.57 -13.64 11.04
N GLY A 769 -13.56 -12.78 11.28
CA GLY A 769 -14.71 -12.59 10.41
C GLY A 769 -14.31 -12.04 9.04
N TYR A 770 -13.65 -10.88 8.99
CA TYR A 770 -13.21 -10.33 7.69
C TYR A 770 -12.06 -11.14 7.09
N THR A 771 -11.16 -11.75 7.87
CA THR A 771 -10.15 -12.67 7.31
C THR A 771 -10.79 -13.89 6.65
N SER A 772 -11.90 -14.41 7.19
CA SER A 772 -12.67 -15.49 6.54
C SER A 772 -13.23 -15.06 5.18
N VAL A 773 -13.75 -13.82 5.08
CA VAL A 773 -14.21 -13.23 3.81
C VAL A 773 -13.04 -13.12 2.82
N VAL A 774 -11.88 -12.61 3.26
CA VAL A 774 -10.68 -12.51 2.40
C VAL A 774 -10.25 -13.89 1.91
N CYS A 775 -10.16 -14.89 2.80
CA CYS A 775 -9.80 -16.26 2.42
C CYS A 775 -10.80 -16.90 1.44
N TYR A 776 -12.09 -16.58 1.57
CA TYR A 776 -13.12 -17.00 0.62
C TYR A 776 -12.97 -16.34 -0.76
N VAL A 777 -12.64 -15.04 -0.81
CA VAL A 777 -12.31 -14.34 -2.07
C VAL A 777 -11.06 -14.95 -2.72
N PHE A 778 -10.01 -15.23 -1.96
CA PHE A 778 -8.81 -15.94 -2.45
C PHE A 778 -9.16 -17.32 -3.03
N PHE A 779 -10.04 -18.09 -2.37
CA PHE A 779 -10.49 -19.39 -2.85
C PHE A 779 -11.17 -19.28 -4.24
N LEU A 780 -12.12 -18.34 -4.40
CA LEU A 780 -12.83 -18.13 -5.66
C LEU A 780 -11.90 -17.65 -6.78
N MET A 781 -11.02 -16.69 -6.48
CA MET A 781 -10.08 -16.11 -7.43
C MET A 781 -9.05 -17.14 -7.91
N LEU A 782 -8.34 -17.80 -6.99
CA LEU A 782 -7.28 -18.76 -7.32
C LEU A 782 -7.85 -20.05 -7.92
N GLY A 783 -9.03 -20.51 -7.46
CA GLY A 783 -9.73 -21.63 -8.09
C GLY A 783 -10.13 -21.36 -9.54
N THR A 784 -10.50 -20.12 -9.87
CA THR A 784 -10.82 -19.71 -11.24
C THR A 784 -9.58 -19.67 -12.14
N VAL A 785 -8.45 -19.18 -11.62
CA VAL A 785 -7.15 -19.19 -12.31
C VAL A 785 -6.71 -20.63 -12.59
N GLY A 786 -6.77 -21.50 -11.58
CA GLY A 786 -6.46 -22.93 -11.70
C GLY A 786 -7.30 -23.62 -12.78
N PHE A 787 -8.63 -23.42 -12.75
CA PHE A 787 -9.53 -23.98 -13.75
C PHE A 787 -9.21 -23.52 -15.18
N PHE A 788 -9.03 -22.22 -15.44
CA PHE A 788 -8.76 -21.74 -16.79
C PHE A 788 -7.39 -22.20 -17.32
N SER A 789 -6.38 -22.31 -16.45
CA SER A 789 -5.09 -22.88 -16.79
C SER A 789 -5.20 -24.37 -17.13
N SER A 790 -5.91 -25.15 -16.32
CA SER A 790 -6.18 -26.57 -16.57
C SER A 790 -7.01 -26.80 -17.85
N LEU A 791 -8.05 -26.01 -18.11
CA LEU A 791 -8.86 -26.10 -19.34
C LEU A 791 -8.02 -25.83 -20.60
N ARG A 792 -7.12 -24.84 -20.56
CA ARG A 792 -6.18 -24.55 -21.67
C ARG A 792 -5.21 -25.71 -21.89
N PHE A 793 -4.63 -26.24 -20.81
CA PHE A 793 -3.70 -27.37 -20.86
C PHE A 793 -4.35 -28.64 -21.41
N ILE A 794 -5.54 -28.98 -20.95
CA ILE A 794 -6.31 -30.15 -21.42
C ILE A 794 -6.64 -30.00 -22.91
N ARG A 795 -7.15 -28.84 -23.35
CA ARG A 795 -7.35 -28.60 -24.78
C ARG A 795 -6.05 -28.71 -25.58
N TYR A 796 -4.95 -28.17 -25.09
CA TYR A 796 -3.66 -28.28 -25.76
C TYR A 796 -3.20 -29.74 -25.93
N ILE A 797 -3.35 -30.58 -24.90
CA ILE A 797 -3.02 -32.01 -25.01
C ILE A 797 -3.94 -32.71 -26.02
N TYR A 798 -5.27 -32.65 -25.85
CA TYR A 798 -6.20 -33.42 -26.68
C TYR A 798 -6.34 -32.92 -28.13
N VAL A 799 -5.95 -31.67 -28.45
CA VAL A 799 -5.86 -31.18 -29.85
C VAL A 799 -4.62 -31.71 -30.57
N ASN A 800 -3.52 -31.98 -29.84
CA ASN A 800 -2.28 -32.47 -30.44
C ASN A 800 -2.23 -34.01 -30.57
N ILE A 801 -3.24 -34.74 -30.09
CA ILE A 801 -3.38 -36.16 -30.38
C ILE A 801 -3.92 -36.28 -31.81
N LYS A 802 -3.18 -36.93 -32.70
CA LYS A 802 -3.75 -37.43 -33.95
C LYS A 802 -4.68 -38.60 -33.60
N MET A 803 -5.96 -38.45 -33.93
CA MET A 803 -6.91 -39.55 -33.93
C MET A 803 -7.63 -39.49 -35.28
N ASP A 804 -7.47 -40.55 -36.07
CA ASP A 804 -8.14 -40.73 -37.37
C ASP A 804 -9.63 -41.15 -37.21
#